data_AF-K8EKU8-F1
#
_entry.id   AF-K8EKU8-F1
#
_cell.length_a   1.000
_cell.length_b   1.000
_cell.length_c   1.000
_cell.angle_alpha   90.00
_cell.angle_beta   90.00
_cell.angle_gamma   90.00
#
_symmetry.space_group_name_H-M   'P 1'
#
loop_
_entity.id
_entity.type
_entity.pdbx_description
1 polymer ?
#
loop_
_entity_poly.entity_id
_entity_poly.type
_entity_poly.pdbx_seq_one_letter_code
_entity_poly.pdbx_strand_id
1 'polypeptide(L)'
;MSIRRFISTPEGAKVASALIESLMARVVSSSRGDAAPSSDALGGAVQKRSEQLSKMLQYGAPDFFGADSRTFYRARDILQRAREARALRDVEKRDGFVGEALRLFAQAPLAGDLNGACAELVDLRAFHGVVTLSLAAAATLRRMEEQRKADASTGGRVQAEPDMSLAQCYALISTAIKSLVTGKPSDTFVPDDQRANTMGTQQQQQQQEQDLHPGSLAVVCASLPKDAREAGIRRILDKIVESEEDDVIQVAAETLIALDRLDDVCRLPPHALEAFLCEYGALNKHLSLQPTTREEAKHLQLLTRLYGDYGQEGMAADVCVALAERHVADRLYPSLEERMGLFRMALQYGTTKDPATGAFKRDARQIEEIEGKAKVLEFQMRLENALRMKSKRMQSMAAGEVGQGQQIDHNLVQELEQAANDLRENMKSISDLYNDIARPHRFWDICLEIIAWARPQRGSSEDQESYADASAVPRELWDCVIIDAVQDVLSRANETHTRRAIVAAACAAVAEIAPKVFTESAANNEIAFPMCHVTCRLETLASGQWGVMLNSPSVNESEQAEDDDIADCMLQSVRGNCPPVQRAYDRLLAAEHRRMHDEEIGEEMHKALHSTKLRLRMLRSALRVMHAWDAATGGSGNGFSSGVGDDRNNFDYSSRKSFARASIGDICLAYSRVSKELVGASHEQNVPKELAVAFERLADRFLR
;
A
#
# COMPACT_ATOMS: atom_id res chain seq x y z
N MET A 1 -61.23 6.39 -18.87
CA MET A 1 -60.99 7.22 -20.08
C MET A 1 -62.27 7.27 -20.91
N SER A 2 -62.67 8.42 -21.46
CA SER A 2 -63.84 8.48 -22.37
C SER A 2 -63.46 8.04 -23.78
N ILE A 3 -64.38 7.44 -24.54
CA ILE A 3 -64.13 6.92 -25.91
C ILE A 3 -63.61 8.04 -26.83
N ARG A 4 -64.15 9.26 -26.68
CA ARG A 4 -63.70 10.42 -27.46
C ARG A 4 -62.24 10.76 -27.17
N ARG A 5 -61.84 10.74 -25.89
CA ARG A 5 -60.45 10.99 -25.47
C ARG A 5 -59.53 9.83 -25.88
N PHE A 6 -60.02 8.59 -25.90
CA PHE A 6 -59.26 7.42 -26.36
C PHE A 6 -58.93 7.49 -27.86
N ILE A 7 -59.86 7.94 -28.70
CA ILE A 7 -59.68 7.99 -30.16
C ILE A 7 -58.87 9.21 -30.61
N SER A 8 -58.95 10.34 -29.89
CA SER A 8 -58.43 11.63 -30.38
C SER A 8 -57.21 12.17 -29.63
N THR A 9 -56.62 11.41 -28.70
CA THR A 9 -55.46 11.89 -27.91
C THR A 9 -54.28 10.93 -27.99
N PRO A 10 -53.03 11.45 -27.89
CA PRO A 10 -51.83 10.60 -27.81
C PRO A 10 -51.83 9.74 -26.55
N GLU A 11 -52.45 10.20 -25.45
CA GLU A 11 -52.68 9.38 -24.25
C GLU A 11 -53.56 8.15 -24.58
N GLY A 12 -54.59 8.33 -25.42
CA GLY A 12 -55.48 7.26 -25.87
C GLY A 12 -54.76 6.22 -26.74
N ALA A 13 -53.90 6.68 -27.64
CA ALA A 13 -53.03 5.82 -28.44
C ALA A 13 -52.09 4.98 -27.56
N LYS A 14 -51.45 5.59 -26.54
CA LYS A 14 -50.60 4.87 -25.58
C LYS A 14 -51.36 3.79 -24.81
N VAL A 15 -52.58 4.09 -24.35
CA VAL A 15 -53.43 3.12 -23.67
C VAL A 15 -53.86 1.99 -24.61
N ALA A 16 -54.14 2.29 -25.89
CA ALA A 16 -54.47 1.28 -26.89
C ALA A 16 -53.30 0.30 -27.12
N SER A 17 -52.08 0.83 -27.31
CA SER A 17 -50.86 0.03 -27.44
C SER A 17 -50.61 -0.84 -26.20
N ALA A 18 -50.71 -0.26 -25.00
CA ALA A 18 -50.51 -1.00 -23.75
C ALA A 18 -51.55 -2.12 -23.52
N LEU A 19 -52.80 -1.91 -23.97
CA LEU A 19 -53.85 -2.94 -23.90
C LEU A 19 -53.60 -4.07 -24.90
N ILE A 20 -53.20 -3.75 -26.13
CA ILE A 20 -52.84 -4.74 -27.15
C ILE A 20 -51.65 -5.57 -26.67
N GLU A 21 -50.63 -4.91 -26.12
CA GLU A 21 -49.46 -5.55 -25.53
C GLU A 21 -49.83 -6.45 -24.35
N SER A 22 -50.64 -5.96 -23.41
CA SER A 22 -51.12 -6.76 -22.27
C SER A 22 -51.96 -7.96 -22.72
N LEU A 23 -52.79 -7.80 -23.75
CA LEU A 23 -53.62 -8.86 -24.31
C LEU A 23 -52.77 -9.93 -25.01
N MET A 24 -51.80 -9.52 -25.83
CA MET A 24 -50.85 -10.43 -26.48
C MET A 24 -49.96 -11.14 -25.46
N ALA A 25 -49.39 -10.42 -24.50
CA ALA A 25 -48.61 -10.98 -23.40
C ALA A 25 -49.42 -11.99 -22.57
N ARG A 26 -50.69 -11.69 -22.29
CA ARG A 26 -51.60 -12.61 -21.57
C ARG A 26 -51.92 -13.85 -22.40
N VAL A 27 -52.17 -13.73 -23.70
CA VAL A 27 -52.46 -14.89 -24.56
C VAL A 27 -51.25 -15.81 -24.69
N VAL A 28 -50.06 -15.23 -24.82
CA VAL A 28 -48.79 -15.98 -24.80
C VAL A 28 -48.52 -16.60 -23.42
N SER A 29 -48.89 -15.92 -22.34
CA SER A 29 -48.69 -16.39 -20.95
C SER A 29 -49.80 -17.31 -20.41
N SER A 30 -50.92 -17.49 -21.10
CA SER A 30 -52.11 -18.22 -20.58
C SER A 30 -51.88 -19.74 -20.40
N SER A 31 -50.65 -20.22 -20.58
CA SER A 31 -50.17 -21.55 -20.18
C SER A 31 -49.60 -21.61 -18.75
N ARG A 32 -49.44 -20.47 -18.05
CA ARG A 32 -48.76 -20.40 -16.73
C ARG A 32 -49.51 -21.06 -15.57
N GLY A 33 -50.78 -21.41 -15.73
CA GLY A 33 -51.58 -21.96 -14.65
C GLY A 33 -52.75 -22.76 -15.18
N ASP A 34 -52.51 -24.04 -15.42
CA ASP A 34 -53.38 -25.12 -14.95
C ASP A 34 -52.72 -26.47 -15.22
N ALA A 35 -53.00 -27.43 -14.34
CA ALA A 35 -52.35 -28.73 -14.21
C ALA A 35 -52.16 -29.51 -15.52
N ALA A 36 -51.12 -30.37 -15.53
CA ALA A 36 -50.78 -31.27 -16.63
C ALA A 36 -52.01 -31.95 -17.28
N PRO A 37 -52.09 -31.95 -18.62
CA PRO A 37 -52.02 -33.24 -19.34
C PRO A 37 -51.33 -33.17 -20.73
N SER A 38 -50.82 -34.32 -21.20
CA SER A 38 -50.39 -34.70 -22.57
C SER A 38 -49.93 -33.61 -23.57
N SER A 39 -48.66 -33.68 -23.97
CA SER A 39 -47.82 -32.58 -24.47
C SER A 39 -48.06 -31.99 -25.87
N ASP A 40 -48.86 -32.56 -26.76
CA ASP A 40 -48.79 -32.13 -28.17
C ASP A 40 -50.05 -31.40 -28.69
N ALA A 41 -51.21 -31.60 -28.06
CA ALA A 41 -52.48 -31.08 -28.56
C ALA A 41 -52.84 -29.68 -28.03
N LEU A 42 -52.45 -29.35 -26.79
CA LEU A 42 -52.80 -28.08 -26.13
C LEU A 42 -51.87 -26.93 -26.54
N GLY A 43 -50.57 -27.19 -26.70
CA GLY A 43 -49.60 -26.22 -27.23
C GLY A 43 -49.97 -25.77 -28.66
N GLY A 44 -50.43 -26.70 -29.50
CA GLY A 44 -50.94 -26.39 -30.83
C GLY A 44 -52.22 -25.54 -30.84
N ALA A 45 -53.06 -25.61 -29.79
CA ALA A 45 -54.28 -24.82 -29.67
C ALA A 45 -54.00 -23.38 -29.21
N VAL A 46 -53.06 -23.20 -28.28
CA VAL A 46 -52.58 -21.87 -27.86
C VAL A 46 -51.88 -21.16 -29.02
N GLN A 47 -51.06 -21.89 -29.79
CA GLN A 47 -50.40 -21.34 -30.98
C GLN A 47 -51.39 -20.92 -32.07
N LYS A 48 -52.40 -21.73 -32.35
CA LYS A 48 -53.46 -21.35 -33.29
C LYS A 48 -54.20 -20.10 -32.83
N ARG A 49 -54.42 -19.94 -31.51
CA ARG A 49 -55.06 -18.74 -30.93
C ARG A 49 -54.15 -17.51 -31.00
N SER A 50 -52.86 -17.63 -30.69
CA SER A 50 -51.90 -16.52 -30.76
C SER A 50 -51.73 -16.04 -32.22
N GLU A 51 -51.62 -16.96 -33.18
CA GLU A 51 -51.53 -16.64 -34.61
C GLU A 51 -52.82 -16.06 -35.17
N GLN A 52 -53.99 -16.59 -34.77
CA GLN A 52 -55.29 -16.07 -35.19
C GLN A 52 -55.52 -14.66 -34.63
N LEU A 53 -55.18 -14.43 -33.37
CA LEU A 53 -55.26 -13.11 -32.74
C LEU A 53 -54.28 -12.12 -33.39
N SER A 54 -53.04 -12.53 -33.66
CA SER A 54 -52.07 -11.69 -34.38
C SER A 54 -52.57 -11.27 -35.76
N LYS A 55 -53.22 -12.19 -36.50
CA LYS A 55 -53.84 -11.89 -37.80
C LYS A 55 -55.04 -10.95 -37.67
N MET A 56 -55.87 -11.13 -36.64
CA MET A 56 -57.02 -10.26 -36.37
C MET A 56 -56.59 -8.85 -35.97
N LEU A 57 -55.54 -8.71 -35.15
CA LEU A 57 -54.98 -7.42 -34.76
C LEU A 57 -54.29 -6.71 -35.93
N GLN A 58 -53.57 -7.45 -36.78
CA GLN A 58 -52.94 -6.89 -37.98
C GLN A 58 -53.98 -6.35 -38.98
N TYR A 59 -55.14 -7.00 -39.12
CA TYR A 59 -56.21 -6.53 -40.01
C TYR A 59 -57.08 -5.44 -39.36
N GLY A 60 -57.34 -5.55 -38.05
CA GLY A 60 -58.27 -4.68 -37.33
C GLY A 60 -57.64 -3.40 -36.76
N ALA A 61 -56.33 -3.38 -36.49
CA ALA A 61 -55.62 -2.25 -35.89
C ALA A 61 -54.15 -2.17 -36.41
N PRO A 62 -53.94 -1.99 -37.74
CA PRO A 62 -52.60 -2.02 -38.34
C PRO A 62 -51.67 -0.92 -37.82
N ASP A 63 -52.20 0.24 -37.45
CA ASP A 63 -51.43 1.38 -36.91
C ASP A 63 -50.85 1.10 -35.51
N PHE A 64 -51.40 0.12 -34.78
CA PHE A 64 -50.97 -0.25 -33.43
C PHE A 64 -50.33 -1.64 -33.35
N PHE A 65 -50.56 -2.50 -34.36
CA PHE A 65 -50.00 -3.86 -34.41
C PHE A 65 -49.46 -4.18 -35.82
N GLY A 66 -48.19 -3.84 -36.02
CA GLY A 66 -47.48 -4.00 -37.30
C GLY A 66 -46.86 -5.39 -37.52
N ALA A 67 -46.18 -5.53 -38.66
CA ALA A 67 -45.43 -6.74 -39.00
C ALA A 67 -44.30 -7.04 -37.99
N ASP A 68 -43.69 -6.00 -37.43
CA ASP A 68 -42.63 -6.09 -36.44
C ASP A 68 -43.15 -6.61 -35.11
N SER A 69 -44.30 -6.09 -34.63
CA SER A 69 -44.98 -6.59 -33.42
C SER A 69 -45.37 -8.07 -33.57
N ARG A 70 -45.88 -8.47 -34.75
CA ARG A 70 -46.18 -9.89 -35.03
C ARG A 70 -44.93 -10.77 -34.95
N THR A 71 -43.79 -10.28 -35.46
CA THR A 71 -42.52 -11.02 -35.41
C THR A 71 -42.01 -11.16 -33.99
N PHE A 72 -42.11 -10.09 -33.19
CA PHE A 72 -41.73 -10.06 -31.78
C PHE A 72 -42.57 -11.03 -30.93
N TYR A 73 -43.91 -11.01 -31.05
CA TYR A 73 -44.76 -11.92 -30.28
C TYR A 73 -44.66 -13.37 -30.75
N ARG A 74 -44.34 -13.62 -32.03
CA ARG A 74 -43.98 -14.95 -32.51
C ARG A 74 -42.70 -15.46 -31.84
N ALA A 75 -41.71 -14.60 -31.65
CA ALA A 75 -40.49 -14.98 -30.92
C ALA A 75 -40.78 -15.36 -29.46
N ARG A 76 -41.68 -14.63 -28.78
CA ARG A 76 -42.12 -14.98 -27.41
C ARG A 76 -42.88 -16.31 -27.34
N ASP A 77 -43.67 -16.66 -28.35
CA ASP A 77 -44.31 -17.98 -28.43
C ASP A 77 -43.26 -19.11 -28.53
N ILE A 78 -42.19 -18.91 -29.30
CA ILE A 78 -41.07 -19.87 -29.37
C ILE A 78 -40.34 -19.98 -28.02
N LEU A 79 -40.17 -18.88 -27.27
CA LEU A 79 -39.63 -18.92 -25.90
C LEU A 79 -40.54 -19.72 -24.96
N GLN A 80 -41.85 -19.66 -25.14
CA GLN A 80 -42.78 -20.48 -24.37
C GLN A 80 -42.57 -21.98 -24.63
N ARG A 81 -42.31 -22.39 -25.87
CA ARG A 81 -41.91 -23.76 -26.21
C ARG A 81 -40.56 -24.15 -25.63
N ALA A 82 -39.61 -23.21 -25.57
CA ALA A 82 -38.35 -23.43 -24.87
C ALA A 82 -38.56 -23.69 -23.37
N ARG A 83 -39.56 -23.05 -22.74
CA ARG A 83 -39.90 -23.31 -21.33
C ARG A 83 -40.47 -24.71 -21.14
N GLU A 84 -41.32 -25.15 -22.04
CA GLU A 84 -41.86 -26.52 -22.03
C GLU A 84 -40.75 -27.56 -22.19
N ALA A 85 -39.83 -27.35 -23.14
CA ALA A 85 -38.65 -28.21 -23.32
C ALA A 85 -37.76 -28.23 -22.06
N ARG A 86 -37.57 -27.09 -21.40
CA ARG A 86 -36.86 -27.00 -20.12
C ARG A 86 -37.57 -27.77 -19.00
N ALA A 87 -38.90 -27.72 -18.91
CA ALA A 87 -39.66 -28.49 -17.94
C ALA A 87 -39.49 -30.01 -18.15
N LEU A 88 -39.34 -30.43 -19.40
CA LEU A 88 -39.01 -31.79 -19.81
C LEU A 88 -37.52 -32.15 -19.69
N ARG A 89 -36.68 -31.22 -19.21
CA ARG A 89 -35.21 -31.34 -19.08
C ARG A 89 -34.48 -31.62 -20.42
N ASP A 90 -35.09 -31.25 -21.55
CA ASP A 90 -34.50 -31.37 -22.89
C ASP A 90 -33.70 -30.10 -23.22
N VAL A 91 -32.40 -30.14 -22.94
CA VAL A 91 -31.49 -28.98 -23.05
C VAL A 91 -31.24 -28.61 -24.52
N GLU A 92 -31.07 -29.60 -25.40
CA GLU A 92 -30.79 -29.37 -26.82
C GLU A 92 -31.96 -28.70 -27.53
N LYS A 93 -33.19 -29.19 -27.31
CA LYS A 93 -34.38 -28.56 -27.89
C LYS A 93 -34.64 -27.18 -27.30
N ARG A 94 -34.43 -27.00 -25.99
CA ARG A 94 -34.51 -25.66 -25.36
C ARG A 94 -33.57 -24.69 -26.06
N ASP A 95 -32.31 -25.06 -26.24
CA ASP A 95 -31.29 -24.17 -26.82
C ASP A 95 -31.57 -23.90 -28.31
N GLY A 96 -32.07 -24.89 -29.05
CA GLY A 96 -32.57 -24.71 -30.42
C GLY A 96 -33.71 -23.69 -30.50
N PHE A 97 -34.71 -23.79 -29.62
CA PHE A 97 -35.82 -22.83 -29.57
C PHE A 97 -35.38 -21.43 -29.14
N VAL A 98 -34.48 -21.32 -28.15
CA VAL A 98 -33.91 -20.03 -27.74
C VAL A 98 -33.16 -19.37 -28.90
N GLY A 99 -32.35 -20.12 -29.64
CA GLY A 99 -31.63 -19.59 -30.81
C GLY A 99 -32.58 -19.11 -31.91
N GLU A 100 -33.65 -19.87 -32.19
CA GLU A 100 -34.67 -19.46 -33.16
C GLU A 100 -35.40 -18.19 -32.72
N ALA A 101 -35.77 -18.09 -31.44
CA ALA A 101 -36.41 -16.91 -30.88
C ALA A 101 -35.52 -15.67 -30.96
N LEU A 102 -34.23 -15.78 -30.59
CA LEU A 102 -33.27 -14.68 -30.68
C LEU A 102 -33.10 -14.17 -32.11
N ARG A 103 -33.11 -15.06 -33.10
CA ARG A 103 -33.07 -14.68 -34.54
C ARG A 103 -34.30 -13.90 -34.98
N LEU A 104 -35.47 -14.19 -34.41
CA LEU A 104 -36.70 -13.43 -34.67
C LEU A 104 -36.71 -12.10 -33.92
N PHE A 105 -36.25 -12.06 -32.67
CA PHE A 105 -36.11 -10.81 -31.92
C PHE A 105 -35.14 -9.84 -32.61
N ALA A 106 -34.03 -10.33 -33.17
CA ALA A 106 -33.07 -9.49 -33.90
C ALA A 106 -33.67 -8.79 -35.14
N GLN A 107 -34.78 -9.29 -35.70
CA GLN A 107 -35.46 -8.66 -36.83
C GLN A 107 -36.34 -7.47 -36.40
N ALA A 108 -36.86 -7.50 -35.17
CA ALA A 108 -37.77 -6.49 -34.65
C ALA A 108 -37.59 -6.28 -33.13
N PRO A 109 -36.41 -5.84 -32.66
CA PRO A 109 -36.09 -5.83 -31.23
C PRO A 109 -36.86 -4.78 -30.44
N LEU A 110 -37.29 -3.68 -31.07
CA LEU A 110 -37.97 -2.54 -30.43
C LEU A 110 -39.52 -2.66 -30.43
N ALA A 111 -40.08 -3.75 -30.95
CA ALA A 111 -41.51 -3.83 -31.25
C ALA A 111 -42.43 -4.22 -30.08
N GLY A 112 -41.88 -4.45 -28.88
CA GLY A 112 -42.63 -4.78 -27.67
C GLY A 112 -41.78 -4.73 -26.40
N ASP A 113 -42.28 -5.23 -25.27
CA ASP A 113 -41.58 -5.22 -23.98
C ASP A 113 -40.28 -6.06 -23.93
N LEU A 114 -39.13 -5.39 -24.09
CA LEU A 114 -37.80 -5.99 -23.96
C LEU A 114 -37.49 -6.46 -22.53
N ASN A 115 -37.96 -5.76 -21.50
CA ASN A 115 -37.67 -6.12 -20.10
C ASN A 115 -38.30 -7.47 -19.78
N GLY A 116 -39.58 -7.64 -20.17
CA GLY A 116 -40.26 -8.92 -20.11
C GLY A 116 -39.52 -9.99 -20.89
N ALA A 117 -39.17 -9.74 -22.16
CA ALA A 117 -38.44 -10.71 -23.00
C ALA A 117 -37.08 -11.14 -22.39
N CYS A 118 -36.32 -10.20 -21.82
CA CYS A 118 -35.08 -10.50 -21.11
C CYS A 118 -35.33 -11.35 -19.86
N ALA A 119 -36.38 -11.06 -19.09
CA ALA A 119 -36.77 -11.86 -17.94
C ALA A 119 -37.12 -13.30 -18.34
N GLU A 120 -37.78 -13.50 -19.49
CA GLU A 120 -38.08 -14.84 -20.04
C GLU A 120 -36.80 -15.62 -20.37
N LEU A 121 -35.81 -14.94 -20.97
CA LEU A 121 -34.51 -15.54 -21.31
C LEU A 121 -33.71 -15.92 -20.06
N VAL A 122 -33.72 -15.08 -19.03
CA VAL A 122 -33.07 -15.36 -17.74
C VAL A 122 -33.72 -16.57 -17.07
N ASP A 123 -35.06 -16.64 -17.05
CA ASP A 123 -35.78 -17.80 -16.53
C ASP A 123 -35.28 -19.07 -17.23
N LEU A 124 -35.21 -19.07 -18.56
CA LEU A 124 -34.70 -20.19 -19.38
C LEU A 124 -33.22 -20.57 -19.19
N ARG A 125 -32.45 -19.80 -18.40
CA ARG A 125 -30.98 -19.89 -18.25
C ARG A 125 -30.20 -19.46 -19.50
N ALA A 126 -30.84 -18.72 -20.40
CA ALA A 126 -30.25 -18.18 -21.62
C ALA A 126 -29.70 -16.76 -21.38
N PHE A 127 -28.75 -16.63 -20.45
CA PHE A 127 -28.21 -15.33 -20.04
C PHE A 127 -27.52 -14.54 -21.16
N HIS A 128 -26.89 -15.23 -22.12
CA HIS A 128 -26.31 -14.62 -23.33
C HIS A 128 -27.36 -13.89 -24.18
N GLY A 129 -28.63 -14.32 -24.10
CA GLY A 129 -29.73 -13.73 -24.83
C GLY A 129 -30.08 -12.33 -24.36
N VAL A 130 -29.85 -12.02 -23.08
CA VAL A 130 -30.07 -10.67 -22.52
C VAL A 130 -29.15 -9.66 -23.21
N VAL A 131 -27.86 -9.98 -23.30
CA VAL A 131 -26.88 -9.14 -24.01
C VAL A 131 -27.22 -9.06 -25.49
N THR A 132 -27.45 -10.20 -26.15
CA THR A 132 -27.72 -10.26 -27.60
C THR A 132 -28.95 -9.43 -27.98
N LEU A 133 -30.03 -9.51 -27.20
CA LEU A 133 -31.26 -8.75 -27.45
C LEU A 133 -31.06 -7.25 -27.20
N SER A 134 -30.43 -6.88 -26.09
CA SER A 134 -30.11 -5.48 -25.76
C SER A 134 -29.21 -4.83 -26.82
N LEU A 135 -28.19 -5.54 -27.32
CA LEU A 135 -27.32 -5.04 -28.38
C LEU A 135 -28.04 -4.91 -29.73
N ALA A 136 -28.88 -5.88 -30.09
CA ALA A 136 -29.69 -5.80 -31.30
C ALA A 136 -30.62 -4.58 -31.27
N ALA A 137 -31.23 -4.30 -30.12
CA ALA A 137 -32.05 -3.12 -29.90
C ALA A 137 -31.24 -1.82 -30.02
N ALA A 138 -30.08 -1.74 -29.36
CA ALA A 138 -29.19 -0.59 -29.45
C ALA A 138 -28.72 -0.33 -30.90
N ALA A 139 -28.36 -1.37 -31.64
CA ALA A 139 -27.97 -1.27 -33.05
C ALA A 139 -29.10 -0.73 -33.94
N THR A 140 -30.36 -1.13 -33.69
CA THR A 140 -31.51 -0.57 -34.42
C THR A 140 -31.76 0.90 -34.09
N LEU A 141 -31.60 1.31 -32.82
CA LEU A 141 -31.73 2.71 -32.41
C LEU A 141 -30.65 3.58 -33.06
N ARG A 142 -29.38 3.13 -33.07
CA ARG A 142 -28.27 3.84 -33.74
C ARG A 142 -28.56 4.08 -35.24
N ARG A 143 -29.03 3.04 -35.95
CA ARG A 143 -29.43 3.16 -37.37
C ARG A 143 -30.57 4.14 -37.58
N MET A 144 -31.57 4.15 -36.69
CA MET A 144 -32.68 5.11 -36.76
C MET A 144 -32.21 6.55 -36.49
N GLU A 145 -31.28 6.76 -35.56
CA GLU A 145 -30.69 8.07 -35.30
C GLU A 145 -29.86 8.58 -36.48
N GLU A 146 -29.06 7.72 -37.11
CA GLU A 146 -28.30 8.05 -38.32
C GLU A 146 -29.23 8.42 -39.49
N GLN A 147 -30.30 7.66 -39.69
CA GLN A 147 -31.32 7.94 -40.71
C GLN A 147 -32.02 9.28 -40.44
N ARG A 148 -32.36 9.60 -39.19
CA ARG A 148 -32.92 10.92 -38.84
C ARG A 148 -31.95 12.06 -39.10
N LYS A 149 -30.65 11.89 -38.81
CA LYS A 149 -29.62 12.89 -39.12
C LYS A 149 -29.52 13.12 -40.64
N ALA A 150 -29.60 12.06 -41.45
CA ALA A 150 -29.61 12.15 -42.90
C ALA A 150 -30.88 12.84 -43.43
N ASP A 151 -32.06 12.47 -42.93
CA ASP A 151 -33.34 13.07 -43.34
C ASP A 151 -33.43 14.55 -42.95
N ALA A 152 -32.90 14.92 -41.77
CA ALA A 152 -32.81 16.31 -41.33
C ALA A 152 -31.94 17.17 -42.26
N SER A 153 -30.85 16.61 -42.81
CA SER A 153 -30.02 17.28 -43.81
C SER A 153 -30.69 17.44 -45.19
N THR A 154 -31.69 16.60 -45.49
CA THR A 154 -32.38 16.53 -46.80
C THR A 154 -33.76 17.20 -46.76
N GLY A 155 -34.16 17.81 -45.64
CA GLY A 155 -35.48 18.44 -45.47
C GLY A 155 -36.64 17.43 -45.39
N GLY A 156 -36.35 16.18 -45.06
CA GLY A 156 -37.32 15.09 -44.92
C GLY A 156 -38.19 15.19 -43.67
N ARG A 157 -39.29 14.44 -43.66
CA ARG A 157 -40.26 14.41 -42.55
C ARG A 157 -39.62 13.70 -41.35
N VAL A 158 -39.45 14.39 -40.23
CA VAL A 158 -38.88 13.82 -38.98
C VAL A 158 -39.77 12.68 -38.50
N GLN A 159 -39.22 11.47 -38.42
CA GLN A 159 -39.89 10.30 -37.83
C GLN A 159 -40.08 10.49 -36.32
N ALA A 160 -41.13 9.86 -35.76
CA ALA A 160 -41.44 9.92 -34.32
C ALA A 160 -40.27 9.39 -33.47
N GLU A 161 -40.06 9.98 -32.29
CA GLU A 161 -39.04 9.49 -31.35
C GLU A 161 -39.39 8.08 -30.85
N PRO A 162 -38.40 7.20 -30.71
CA PRO A 162 -38.61 5.85 -30.21
C PRO A 162 -38.90 5.93 -28.71
N ASP A 163 -39.81 5.08 -28.24
CA ASP A 163 -40.17 5.02 -26.81
C ASP A 163 -39.02 4.55 -25.91
N MET A 164 -37.97 3.94 -26.49
CA MET A 164 -36.79 3.43 -25.77
C MET A 164 -35.50 4.12 -26.23
N SER A 165 -34.62 4.43 -25.27
CA SER A 165 -33.30 5.04 -25.51
C SER A 165 -32.15 4.03 -25.49
N LEU A 166 -31.00 4.42 -26.08
CA LEU A 166 -29.77 3.62 -26.06
C LEU A 166 -29.29 3.32 -24.62
N ALA A 167 -29.37 4.31 -23.73
CA ALA A 167 -29.05 4.15 -22.31
C ALA A 167 -29.96 3.12 -21.62
N GLN A 168 -31.25 3.07 -21.97
CA GLN A 168 -32.18 2.07 -21.43
C GLN A 168 -31.85 0.64 -21.92
N CYS A 169 -31.34 0.49 -23.15
CA CYS A 169 -30.90 -0.83 -23.66
C CYS A 169 -29.73 -1.40 -22.85
N TYR A 170 -28.73 -0.57 -22.53
CA TYR A 170 -27.59 -0.96 -21.69
C TYR A 170 -27.94 -1.07 -20.21
N ALA A 171 -28.92 -0.29 -19.73
CA ALA A 171 -29.44 -0.41 -18.38
C ALA A 171 -30.00 -1.82 -18.10
N LEU A 172 -30.60 -2.50 -19.09
CA LEU A 172 -31.04 -3.90 -18.93
C LEU A 172 -29.88 -4.85 -18.59
N ILE A 173 -28.71 -4.64 -19.20
CA ILE A 173 -27.49 -5.43 -18.93
C ILE A 173 -26.98 -5.14 -17.52
N SER A 174 -26.85 -3.85 -17.15
CA SER A 174 -26.44 -3.44 -15.80
C SER A 174 -27.40 -3.97 -14.73
N THR A 175 -28.71 -3.90 -14.97
CA THR A 175 -29.77 -4.40 -14.07
C THR A 175 -29.68 -5.91 -13.87
N ALA A 176 -29.42 -6.67 -14.95
CA ALA A 176 -29.20 -8.10 -14.86
C ALA A 176 -27.97 -8.42 -14.00
N ILE A 177 -26.82 -7.78 -14.26
CA ILE A 177 -25.59 -7.99 -13.49
C ILE A 177 -25.82 -7.65 -12.01
N LYS A 178 -26.36 -6.47 -11.71
CA LYS A 178 -26.68 -6.03 -10.33
C LYS A 178 -27.57 -7.02 -9.60
N SER A 179 -28.65 -7.46 -10.23
CA SER A 179 -29.62 -8.36 -9.61
C SER A 179 -29.06 -9.79 -9.41
N LEU A 180 -28.20 -10.25 -10.33
CA LEU A 180 -27.52 -11.55 -10.20
C LEU A 180 -26.47 -11.55 -9.07
N VAL A 181 -25.70 -10.46 -8.95
CA VAL A 181 -24.66 -10.31 -7.92
C VAL A 181 -25.28 -10.13 -6.53
N THR A 182 -26.20 -9.17 -6.38
CA THR A 182 -26.80 -8.83 -5.08
C THR A 182 -27.83 -9.84 -4.61
N GLY A 183 -28.45 -10.59 -5.54
CA GLY A 183 -29.59 -11.45 -5.25
C GLY A 183 -30.84 -10.66 -4.80
N LYS A 184 -30.89 -9.36 -5.06
CA LYS A 184 -32.02 -8.47 -4.74
C LYS A 184 -32.51 -7.79 -6.02
N PRO A 185 -33.83 -7.60 -6.16
CA PRO A 185 -34.38 -6.81 -7.25
C PRO A 185 -34.16 -5.32 -6.94
N SER A 186 -33.13 -4.71 -7.53
CA SER A 186 -32.83 -3.29 -7.30
C SER A 186 -32.47 -2.61 -8.61
N ASP A 187 -33.22 -1.55 -8.94
CA ASP A 187 -32.94 -0.63 -10.07
C ASP A 187 -32.05 0.56 -9.66
N THR A 188 -31.73 0.71 -8.38
CA THR A 188 -30.92 1.83 -7.87
C THR A 188 -29.92 1.37 -6.82
N PHE A 189 -28.75 0.94 -7.28
CA PHE A 189 -27.55 0.94 -6.43
C PHE A 189 -27.09 2.39 -6.27
N VAL A 190 -27.34 2.97 -5.09
CA VAL A 190 -26.65 4.17 -4.62
C VAL A 190 -25.42 3.69 -3.85
N PRO A 191 -24.19 4.12 -4.20
CA PRO A 191 -22.98 3.78 -3.46
C PRO A 191 -23.13 4.12 -1.98
N ASP A 192 -22.58 3.27 -1.09
CA ASP A 192 -22.70 3.43 0.37
C ASP A 192 -22.23 4.80 0.89
N ASP A 193 -21.37 5.51 0.16
CA ASP A 193 -20.82 6.82 0.52
C ASP A 193 -21.86 7.98 0.49
N GLN A 194 -23.03 7.80 -0.11
CA GLN A 194 -24.09 8.82 -0.17
C GLN A 194 -25.23 8.63 0.86
N ARG A 195 -25.18 7.60 1.71
CA ARG A 195 -26.23 7.33 2.72
C ARG A 195 -26.33 8.38 3.83
N ALA A 196 -25.30 9.21 4.03
CA ALA A 196 -25.24 10.11 5.18
C ALA A 196 -26.19 11.32 5.10
N ASN A 197 -26.72 11.69 3.92
CA ASN A 197 -27.40 12.98 3.74
C ASN A 197 -28.87 12.94 3.24
N THR A 198 -29.55 11.80 3.24
CA THR A 198 -30.98 11.79 2.84
C THR A 198 -31.85 10.92 3.74
N MET A 199 -32.46 11.52 4.77
CA MET A 199 -33.60 10.91 5.49
C MET A 199 -34.85 10.71 4.60
N GLY A 200 -34.82 11.11 3.32
CA GLY A 200 -35.91 10.93 2.35
C GLY A 200 -35.87 9.64 1.52
N THR A 201 -34.77 8.87 1.50
CA THR A 201 -34.61 7.70 0.62
C THR A 201 -35.25 6.41 1.15
N GLN A 202 -35.49 6.29 2.47
CA GLN A 202 -36.13 5.09 3.03
C GLN A 202 -37.62 4.98 2.69
N GLN A 203 -38.35 6.10 2.57
CA GLN A 203 -39.76 6.07 2.15
C GLN A 203 -39.92 5.83 0.64
N GLN A 204 -38.99 6.29 -0.20
CA GLN A 204 -38.98 5.99 -1.64
C GLN A 204 -38.56 4.54 -1.95
N GLN A 205 -37.62 3.95 -1.20
CA GLN A 205 -37.25 2.54 -1.36
C GLN A 205 -38.40 1.57 -1.03
N GLN A 206 -39.19 1.84 0.01
CA GLN A 206 -40.36 1.01 0.35
C GLN A 206 -41.52 1.14 -0.65
N GLN A 207 -41.66 2.27 -1.34
CA GLN A 207 -42.67 2.44 -2.39
C GLN A 207 -42.23 1.80 -3.72
N GLN A 208 -40.94 1.86 -4.09
CA GLN A 208 -40.43 1.21 -5.30
C GLN A 208 -40.37 -0.32 -5.19
N GLU A 209 -40.11 -0.89 -4.01
CA GLU A 209 -40.22 -2.34 -3.80
C GLU A 209 -41.67 -2.87 -3.97
N GLN A 210 -42.67 -2.00 -3.80
CA GLN A 210 -44.09 -2.35 -3.99
C GLN A 210 -44.55 -2.30 -5.46
N ASP A 211 -43.80 -1.61 -6.34
CA ASP A 211 -44.14 -1.44 -7.77
C ASP A 211 -43.40 -2.42 -8.70
N LEU A 212 -42.51 -3.28 -8.20
CA LEU A 212 -41.79 -4.24 -9.05
C LEU A 212 -42.66 -5.45 -9.42
N HIS A 213 -43.01 -5.55 -10.71
CA HIS A 213 -43.75 -6.69 -11.23
C HIS A 213 -42.96 -8.01 -11.05
N PRO A 214 -43.60 -9.11 -10.63
CA PRO A 214 -42.94 -10.40 -10.40
C PRO A 214 -42.33 -11.05 -11.67
N GLY A 215 -42.64 -10.50 -12.85
CA GLY A 215 -42.07 -10.90 -14.13
C GLY A 215 -40.95 -9.99 -14.65
N SER A 216 -40.48 -9.01 -13.87
CA SER A 216 -39.39 -8.12 -14.29
C SER A 216 -38.04 -8.82 -14.27
N LEU A 217 -37.10 -8.35 -15.11
CA LEU A 217 -35.75 -8.89 -15.19
C LEU A 217 -35.04 -8.91 -13.83
N ALA A 218 -35.16 -7.83 -13.06
CA ALA A 218 -34.54 -7.72 -11.73
C ALA A 218 -35.05 -8.79 -10.75
N VAL A 219 -36.37 -8.99 -10.68
CA VAL A 219 -36.99 -10.01 -9.80
C VAL A 219 -36.61 -11.42 -10.24
N VAL A 220 -36.66 -11.69 -11.54
CA VAL A 220 -36.31 -13.02 -12.05
C VAL A 220 -34.84 -13.33 -11.78
N CYS A 221 -33.91 -12.41 -12.04
CA CYS A 221 -32.49 -12.57 -11.73
C CYS A 221 -32.23 -12.82 -10.23
N ALA A 222 -32.89 -12.05 -9.35
CA ALA A 222 -32.73 -12.17 -7.90
C ALA A 222 -33.28 -13.51 -7.36
N SER A 223 -34.36 -14.02 -7.95
CA SER A 223 -35.02 -15.27 -7.52
C SER A 223 -34.22 -16.56 -7.79
N LEU A 224 -33.15 -16.48 -8.58
CA LEU A 224 -32.37 -17.65 -8.96
C LEU A 224 -31.48 -18.15 -7.81
N PRO A 225 -31.17 -19.46 -7.74
CA PRO A 225 -30.20 -19.99 -6.76
C PRO A 225 -28.79 -19.45 -7.04
N LYS A 226 -27.97 -19.34 -5.98
CA LYS A 226 -26.63 -18.72 -6.02
C LYS A 226 -25.74 -19.26 -7.16
N ASP A 227 -25.70 -20.58 -7.33
CA ASP A 227 -24.86 -21.22 -8.36
C ASP A 227 -25.30 -20.83 -9.77
N ALA A 228 -26.61 -20.70 -10.00
CA ALA A 228 -27.15 -20.29 -11.29
C ALA A 228 -26.94 -18.80 -11.54
N ARG A 229 -26.91 -17.97 -10.49
CA ARG A 229 -26.57 -16.54 -10.63
C ARG A 229 -25.12 -16.35 -11.02
N GLU A 230 -24.22 -17.07 -10.36
CA GLU A 230 -22.78 -17.02 -10.67
C GLU A 230 -22.47 -17.54 -12.08
N ALA A 231 -23.11 -18.64 -12.51
CA ALA A 231 -23.02 -19.11 -13.89
C ALA A 231 -23.62 -18.11 -14.89
N GLY A 232 -24.66 -17.38 -14.49
CA GLY A 232 -25.29 -16.34 -15.29
C GLY A 232 -24.39 -15.13 -15.51
N ILE A 233 -23.70 -14.66 -14.47
CA ILE A 233 -22.72 -13.57 -14.55
C ILE A 233 -21.65 -13.93 -15.57
N ARG A 234 -21.02 -15.11 -15.46
CA ARG A 234 -19.98 -15.55 -16.42
C ARG A 234 -20.47 -15.54 -17.86
N ARG A 235 -21.65 -16.12 -18.12
CA ARG A 235 -22.22 -16.17 -19.48
C ARG A 235 -22.58 -14.80 -20.06
N ILE A 236 -22.94 -13.83 -19.20
CA ILE A 236 -23.16 -12.45 -19.63
C ILE A 236 -21.83 -11.82 -20.03
N LEU A 237 -20.79 -11.98 -19.20
CA LEU A 237 -19.47 -11.43 -19.46
C LEU A 237 -18.82 -12.05 -20.71
N ASP A 238 -18.90 -13.37 -20.87
CA ASP A 238 -18.43 -14.06 -22.08
C ASP A 238 -19.07 -13.45 -23.33
N LYS A 239 -20.37 -13.15 -23.28
CA LYS A 239 -21.08 -12.55 -24.41
C LYS A 239 -20.74 -11.08 -24.65
N ILE A 240 -20.42 -10.33 -23.60
CA ILE A 240 -19.93 -8.95 -23.72
C ILE A 240 -18.55 -8.95 -24.37
N VAL A 241 -17.65 -9.85 -23.96
CA VAL A 241 -16.33 -10.03 -24.57
C VAL A 241 -16.44 -10.36 -26.05
N GLU A 242 -17.33 -11.27 -26.44
CA GLU A 242 -17.60 -11.60 -27.86
C GLU A 242 -18.15 -10.42 -28.69
N SER A 243 -18.78 -9.43 -28.06
CA SER A 243 -19.42 -8.32 -28.77
C SER A 243 -18.46 -7.22 -29.20
N GLU A 244 -17.31 -7.08 -28.52
CA GLU A 244 -16.30 -6.04 -28.76
C GLU A 244 -16.85 -4.59 -28.80
N GLU A 245 -18.02 -4.33 -28.21
CA GLU A 245 -18.61 -2.98 -28.13
C GLU A 245 -18.14 -2.22 -26.88
N ASP A 246 -17.35 -1.16 -27.06
CA ASP A 246 -16.76 -0.35 -25.99
C ASP A 246 -17.80 0.19 -24.98
N ASP A 247 -18.92 0.73 -25.48
CA ASP A 247 -20.01 1.28 -24.64
C ASP A 247 -20.54 0.26 -23.62
N VAL A 248 -20.63 -1.00 -24.03
CA VAL A 248 -21.21 -2.09 -23.22
C VAL A 248 -20.19 -2.60 -22.22
N ILE A 249 -18.93 -2.68 -22.64
CA ILE A 249 -17.80 -3.03 -21.79
C ILE A 249 -17.67 -1.98 -20.67
N GLN A 250 -17.78 -0.69 -21.00
CA GLN A 250 -17.78 0.39 -20.02
C GLN A 250 -18.92 0.27 -19.02
N VAL A 251 -20.17 0.13 -19.48
CA VAL A 251 -21.33 -0.02 -18.58
C VAL A 251 -21.20 -1.24 -17.67
N ALA A 252 -20.67 -2.35 -18.20
CA ALA A 252 -20.41 -3.56 -17.41
C ALA A 252 -19.28 -3.34 -16.38
N ALA A 253 -18.18 -2.70 -16.77
CA ALA A 253 -17.06 -2.38 -15.89
C ALA A 253 -17.51 -1.46 -14.75
N GLU A 254 -18.18 -0.34 -15.05
CA GLU A 254 -18.75 0.59 -14.05
C GLU A 254 -19.65 -0.15 -13.05
N THR A 255 -20.51 -1.04 -13.57
CA THR A 255 -21.43 -1.83 -12.74
C THR A 255 -20.68 -2.80 -11.82
N LEU A 256 -19.66 -3.50 -12.32
CA LEU A 256 -18.89 -4.47 -11.54
C LEU A 256 -17.99 -3.80 -10.51
N ILE A 257 -17.41 -2.64 -10.82
CA ILE A 257 -16.60 -1.82 -9.90
C ILE A 257 -17.47 -1.33 -8.75
N ALA A 258 -18.67 -0.83 -9.03
CA ALA A 258 -19.62 -0.41 -8.00
C ALA A 258 -20.04 -1.56 -7.07
N LEU A 259 -20.02 -2.80 -7.57
CA LEU A 259 -20.36 -4.03 -6.83
C LEU A 259 -19.14 -4.71 -6.17
N ASP A 260 -17.94 -4.12 -6.25
CA ASP A 260 -16.68 -4.65 -5.73
C ASP A 260 -16.30 -6.05 -6.29
N ARG A 261 -16.72 -6.36 -7.53
CA ARG A 261 -16.43 -7.63 -8.23
C ARG A 261 -15.20 -7.48 -9.14
N LEU A 262 -14.08 -7.07 -8.55
CA LEU A 262 -12.85 -6.70 -9.28
C LEU A 262 -12.29 -7.83 -10.16
N ASP A 263 -12.38 -9.09 -9.71
CA ASP A 263 -11.92 -10.25 -10.49
C ASP A 263 -12.67 -10.45 -11.81
N ASP A 264 -13.95 -10.05 -11.86
CA ASP A 264 -14.76 -10.16 -13.08
C ASP A 264 -14.52 -8.99 -14.03
N VAL A 265 -14.10 -7.83 -13.52
CA VAL A 265 -13.67 -6.69 -14.36
C VAL A 265 -12.45 -7.09 -15.19
N CYS A 266 -11.49 -7.78 -14.58
CA CYS A 266 -10.28 -8.27 -15.26
C CYS A 266 -10.55 -9.31 -16.38
N ARG A 267 -11.78 -9.83 -16.49
CA ARG A 267 -12.19 -10.73 -17.60
C ARG A 267 -12.65 -9.97 -18.85
N LEU A 268 -12.92 -8.67 -18.74
CA LEU A 268 -13.34 -7.85 -19.87
C LEU A 268 -12.17 -7.57 -20.83
N PRO A 269 -12.44 -7.20 -22.09
CA PRO A 269 -11.40 -6.93 -23.08
C PRO A 269 -10.48 -5.79 -22.62
N PRO A 270 -9.14 -5.96 -22.72
CA PRO A 270 -8.19 -5.03 -22.11
C PRO A 270 -8.18 -3.64 -22.73
N HIS A 271 -8.27 -3.54 -24.05
CA HIS A 271 -8.11 -2.25 -24.74
C HIS A 271 -9.21 -1.24 -24.37
N ALA A 272 -10.46 -1.69 -24.33
CA ALA A 272 -11.59 -0.87 -23.92
C ALA A 272 -11.51 -0.52 -22.42
N LEU A 273 -11.08 -1.48 -21.60
CA LEU A 273 -10.95 -1.30 -20.15
C LEU A 273 -9.79 -0.35 -19.79
N GLU A 274 -8.67 -0.42 -20.48
CA GLU A 274 -7.52 0.46 -20.26
C GLU A 274 -7.90 1.93 -20.47
N ALA A 275 -8.55 2.27 -21.60
CA ALA A 275 -8.98 3.63 -21.88
C ALA A 275 -9.95 4.17 -20.81
N PHE A 276 -10.94 3.36 -20.43
CA PHE A 276 -11.89 3.67 -19.38
C PHE A 276 -11.21 3.90 -18.01
N LEU A 277 -10.34 2.98 -17.58
CA LEU A 277 -9.63 3.09 -16.30
C LEU A 277 -8.66 4.28 -16.29
N CYS A 278 -8.05 4.61 -17.43
CA CYS A 278 -7.21 5.80 -17.56
C CYS A 278 -8.02 7.09 -17.35
N GLU A 279 -9.18 7.19 -17.98
CA GLU A 279 -10.04 8.37 -17.92
C GLU A 279 -10.64 8.57 -16.52
N TYR A 280 -11.25 7.52 -15.96
CA TYR A 280 -11.95 7.56 -14.67
C TYR A 280 -10.99 7.48 -13.47
N GLY A 281 -9.81 6.88 -13.62
CA GLY A 281 -8.76 6.93 -12.61
C GLY A 281 -8.02 8.27 -12.58
N ALA A 282 -8.34 9.17 -13.51
CA ALA A 282 -7.59 10.39 -13.72
C ALA A 282 -6.07 10.10 -13.80
N LEU A 283 -5.72 9.01 -14.51
CA LEU A 283 -4.48 8.95 -15.31
C LEU A 283 -4.53 10.16 -16.29
N ASN A 284 -3.67 10.45 -17.25
CA ASN A 284 -3.76 11.68 -18.09
C ASN A 284 -3.74 13.07 -17.36
N LYS A 285 -4.29 13.27 -16.15
CA LYS A 285 -4.08 14.41 -15.25
C LYS A 285 -2.70 14.37 -14.56
N HIS A 286 -1.86 13.39 -14.93
CA HIS A 286 -0.57 12.99 -14.34
C HIS A 286 0.51 14.05 -14.08
N LEU A 287 0.27 15.30 -14.42
CA LEU A 287 1.20 16.40 -14.19
C LEU A 287 0.76 17.34 -13.06
N SER A 288 -0.44 17.16 -12.52
CA SER A 288 -0.93 17.91 -11.38
C SER A 288 -1.09 16.91 -10.26
N LEU A 289 -0.22 16.96 -9.24
CA LEU A 289 -0.27 16.23 -7.97
C LEU A 289 -1.60 16.50 -7.22
N GLN A 290 -2.72 16.27 -7.90
CA GLN A 290 -4.03 16.68 -7.48
C GLN A 290 -4.59 15.66 -6.51
N PRO A 291 -5.44 16.15 -5.60
CA PRO A 291 -6.09 15.28 -4.66
C PRO A 291 -6.90 14.20 -5.39
N THR A 292 -6.72 12.93 -5.01
CA THR A 292 -7.45 11.79 -5.62
C THR A 292 -8.58 11.31 -4.73
N THR A 293 -9.72 11.03 -5.32
CA THR A 293 -10.85 10.40 -4.64
C THR A 293 -10.63 8.89 -4.47
N ARG A 294 -11.29 8.27 -3.48
CA ARG A 294 -11.20 6.82 -3.28
C ARG A 294 -11.66 6.03 -4.50
N GLU A 295 -12.63 6.56 -5.26
CA GLU A 295 -13.11 5.94 -6.49
C GLU A 295 -12.04 5.99 -7.59
N GLU A 296 -11.45 7.14 -7.87
CA GLU A 296 -10.34 7.28 -8.84
C GLU A 296 -9.18 6.32 -8.49
N ALA A 297 -8.85 6.19 -7.20
CA ALA A 297 -7.82 5.26 -6.75
C ALA A 297 -8.15 3.78 -7.03
N LYS A 298 -9.40 3.35 -6.87
CA LYS A 298 -9.83 1.98 -7.21
C LYS A 298 -9.63 1.68 -8.70
N HIS A 299 -9.93 2.64 -9.57
CA HIS A 299 -9.70 2.50 -11.01
C HIS A 299 -8.20 2.33 -11.33
N LEU A 300 -7.34 3.10 -10.66
CA LEU A 300 -5.88 2.97 -10.82
C LEU A 300 -5.33 1.64 -10.29
N GLN A 301 -5.85 1.14 -9.16
CA GLN A 301 -5.46 -0.18 -8.65
C GLN A 301 -5.85 -1.31 -9.62
N LEU A 302 -7.03 -1.23 -10.22
CA LEU A 302 -7.46 -2.16 -11.27
C LEU A 302 -6.55 -2.08 -12.50
N LEU A 303 -6.14 -0.87 -12.89
CA LEU A 303 -5.21 -0.67 -14.00
C LEU A 303 -3.84 -1.28 -13.72
N THR A 304 -3.31 -1.13 -12.49
CA THR A 304 -2.08 -1.81 -12.07
C THR A 304 -2.20 -3.33 -12.24
N ARG A 305 -3.32 -3.92 -11.82
CA ARG A 305 -3.56 -5.36 -11.95
C ARG A 305 -3.64 -5.78 -13.42
N LEU A 306 -4.35 -5.00 -14.25
CA LEU A 306 -4.42 -5.20 -15.69
C LEU A 306 -3.00 -5.27 -16.29
N TYR A 307 -2.16 -4.26 -16.05
CA TYR A 307 -0.80 -4.23 -16.55
C TYR A 307 0.06 -5.40 -16.03
N GLY A 308 -0.13 -5.83 -14.78
CA GLY A 308 0.52 -7.02 -14.23
C GLY A 308 0.14 -8.30 -14.99
N ASP A 309 -1.15 -8.51 -15.25
CA ASP A 309 -1.66 -9.69 -15.94
C ASP A 309 -1.18 -9.77 -17.41
N TYR A 310 -0.97 -8.62 -18.07
CA TYR A 310 -0.45 -8.54 -19.45
C TYR A 310 1.08 -8.54 -19.55
N GLY A 311 1.80 -8.69 -18.43
CA GLY A 311 3.27 -8.66 -18.43
C GLY A 311 3.86 -7.30 -18.82
N GLN A 312 3.11 -6.22 -18.53
CA GLN A 312 3.54 -4.82 -18.63
C GLN A 312 3.89 -4.28 -17.23
N GLU A 313 4.75 -4.99 -16.50
CA GLU A 313 5.08 -4.68 -15.11
C GLU A 313 5.72 -3.29 -14.96
N GLY A 314 6.41 -2.79 -15.99
CA GLY A 314 6.94 -1.42 -16.00
C GLY A 314 5.84 -0.37 -15.83
N MET A 315 4.75 -0.49 -16.61
CA MET A 315 3.58 0.41 -16.54
C MET A 315 2.83 0.22 -15.22
N ALA A 316 2.71 -1.02 -14.73
CA ALA A 316 2.11 -1.30 -13.43
C ALA A 316 2.85 -0.57 -12.29
N ALA A 317 4.19 -0.59 -12.33
CA ALA A 317 5.03 0.12 -11.37
C ALA A 317 4.82 1.65 -11.45
N ASP A 318 4.74 2.23 -12.65
CA ASP A 318 4.49 3.65 -12.85
C ASP A 318 3.15 4.10 -12.27
N VAL A 319 2.08 3.31 -12.47
CA VAL A 319 0.76 3.58 -11.87
C VAL A 319 0.83 3.50 -10.34
N CYS A 320 1.53 2.51 -9.77
CA CYS A 320 1.71 2.39 -8.32
C CYS A 320 2.44 3.60 -7.72
N VAL A 321 3.55 4.04 -8.34
CA VAL A 321 4.31 5.22 -7.90
C VAL A 321 3.44 6.47 -7.99
N ALA A 322 2.77 6.66 -9.12
CA ALA A 322 1.90 7.81 -9.31
C ALA A 322 0.74 7.83 -8.32
N LEU A 323 0.16 6.67 -7.95
CA LEU A 323 -0.89 6.61 -6.94
C LEU A 323 -0.35 6.90 -5.52
N ALA A 324 0.86 6.42 -5.21
CA ALA A 324 1.47 6.64 -3.90
C ALA A 324 1.82 8.11 -3.65
N GLU A 325 2.19 8.85 -4.69
CA GLU A 325 2.63 10.26 -4.60
C GLU A 325 1.50 11.29 -4.55
N ARG A 326 0.25 10.89 -4.82
CA ARG A 326 -0.87 11.84 -4.86
C ARG A 326 -1.26 12.35 -3.48
N HIS A 327 -1.67 13.62 -3.45
CA HIS A 327 -2.25 14.26 -2.27
C HIS A 327 -3.67 13.72 -2.00
N VAL A 328 -4.10 13.87 -0.74
CA VAL A 328 -5.38 13.36 -0.25
C VAL A 328 -6.46 14.44 -0.47
N ALA A 329 -7.57 14.10 -1.16
CA ALA A 329 -8.69 15.03 -1.37
C ALA A 329 -9.74 14.93 -0.27
N ASP A 330 -10.05 13.70 0.11
CA ASP A 330 -11.18 13.39 0.97
C ASP A 330 -10.85 12.15 1.81
N ARG A 331 -11.00 12.30 3.13
CA ARG A 331 -10.85 11.29 4.20
C ARG A 331 -9.77 10.20 3.99
N LEU A 332 -8.51 10.65 3.96
CA LEU A 332 -7.29 9.89 4.30
C LEU A 332 -6.95 8.68 3.40
N TYR A 333 -7.14 8.81 2.09
CA TYR A 333 -6.64 7.83 1.11
C TYR A 333 -5.66 8.46 0.11
N PRO A 334 -4.53 7.79 -0.22
CA PRO A 334 -4.02 6.57 0.41
C PRO A 334 -3.40 6.86 1.78
N SER A 335 -3.59 5.97 2.77
CA SER A 335 -2.90 6.04 4.06
C SER A 335 -1.39 5.84 3.89
N LEU A 336 -0.58 6.14 4.92
CA LEU A 336 0.86 5.90 4.86
C LEU A 336 1.18 4.41 4.63
N GLU A 337 0.42 3.51 5.25
CA GLU A 337 0.55 2.05 5.05
C GLU A 337 0.17 1.63 3.64
N GLU A 338 -0.89 2.20 3.07
CA GLU A 338 -1.32 1.93 1.70
C GLU A 338 -0.29 2.47 0.69
N ARG A 339 0.25 3.68 0.91
CA ARG A 339 1.37 4.23 0.13
C ARG A 339 2.60 3.33 0.18
N MET A 340 2.94 2.81 1.36
CA MET A 340 4.04 1.84 1.52
C MET A 340 3.75 0.53 0.78
N GLY A 341 2.50 0.05 0.82
CA GLY A 341 2.05 -1.09 0.03
C GLY A 341 2.22 -0.87 -1.48
N LEU A 342 1.85 0.31 -1.97
CA LEU A 342 2.00 0.70 -3.37
C LEU A 342 3.48 0.79 -3.80
N PHE A 343 4.35 1.39 -2.99
CA PHE A 343 5.79 1.40 -3.28
C PHE A 343 6.38 -0.02 -3.28
N ARG A 344 5.97 -0.90 -2.36
CA ARG A 344 6.40 -2.30 -2.37
C ARG A 344 5.94 -3.05 -3.62
N MET A 345 4.69 -2.82 -4.06
CA MET A 345 4.20 -3.36 -5.33
C MET A 345 4.98 -2.80 -6.52
N ALA A 346 5.28 -1.51 -6.54
CA ALA A 346 6.09 -0.89 -7.58
C ALA A 346 7.50 -1.50 -7.66
N LEU A 347 8.13 -1.78 -6.52
CA LEU A 347 9.42 -2.48 -6.45
C LEU A 347 9.30 -3.93 -6.93
N GLN A 348 8.25 -4.64 -6.56
CA GLN A 348 8.01 -6.01 -7.02
C GLN A 348 7.88 -6.06 -8.55
N TYR A 349 7.10 -5.15 -9.14
CA TYR A 349 6.97 -5.05 -10.58
C TYR A 349 8.26 -4.56 -11.26
N GLY A 350 8.94 -3.56 -10.70
CA GLY A 350 10.19 -3.02 -11.24
C GLY A 350 11.37 -3.99 -11.21
N THR A 351 11.44 -4.86 -10.19
CA THR A 351 12.48 -5.89 -10.06
C THR A 351 12.16 -7.18 -10.80
N THR A 352 11.03 -7.24 -11.49
CA THR A 352 10.70 -8.38 -12.36
C THR A 352 11.69 -8.43 -13.52
N LYS A 353 12.33 -9.58 -13.69
CA LYS A 353 13.32 -9.81 -14.75
C LYS A 353 12.64 -10.33 -15.99
N ASP A 354 13.06 -9.85 -17.15
CA ASP A 354 12.66 -10.42 -18.42
C ASP A 354 13.26 -11.84 -18.55
N PRO A 355 12.43 -12.89 -18.76
CA PRO A 355 12.91 -14.26 -18.88
C PRO A 355 13.88 -14.48 -20.06
N ALA A 356 13.83 -13.63 -21.11
CA ALA A 356 14.71 -13.77 -22.27
C ALA A 356 16.11 -13.15 -22.04
N THR A 357 16.18 -12.01 -21.36
CA THR A 357 17.42 -11.24 -21.20
C THR A 357 18.02 -11.32 -19.79
N GLY A 358 17.24 -11.73 -18.78
CA GLY A 358 17.63 -11.73 -17.38
C GLY A 358 17.81 -10.33 -16.78
N ALA A 359 17.61 -9.27 -17.57
CA ALA A 359 17.66 -7.88 -17.14
C ALA A 359 16.35 -7.50 -16.45
N PHE A 360 16.40 -6.47 -15.60
CA PHE A 360 15.19 -5.88 -15.06
C PHE A 360 14.36 -5.25 -16.19
N LYS A 361 13.04 -5.44 -16.14
CA LYS A 361 12.11 -4.81 -17.09
C LYS A 361 12.06 -3.28 -16.95
N ARG A 362 12.67 -2.74 -15.90
CA ARG A 362 12.76 -1.32 -15.57
C ARG A 362 14.21 -0.90 -15.32
N ASP A 363 14.52 0.36 -15.59
CA ASP A 363 15.85 0.92 -15.39
C ASP A 363 16.26 0.89 -13.91
N ALA A 364 17.51 0.48 -13.63
CA ALA A 364 18.05 0.42 -12.28
C ALA A 364 17.93 1.76 -11.53
N ARG A 365 18.14 2.88 -12.23
CA ARG A 365 18.00 4.23 -11.66
C ARG A 365 16.58 4.53 -11.16
N GLN A 366 15.56 4.07 -11.89
CA GLN A 366 14.17 4.27 -11.48
C GLN A 366 13.82 3.37 -10.29
N ILE A 367 14.40 2.18 -10.21
CA ILE A 367 14.25 1.29 -9.04
C ILE A 367 14.88 1.96 -7.81
N GLU A 368 16.11 2.47 -7.92
CA GLU A 368 16.79 3.22 -6.84
C GLU A 368 15.95 4.43 -6.37
N GLU A 369 15.29 5.13 -7.29
CA GLU A 369 14.40 6.25 -6.95
C GLU A 369 13.19 5.79 -6.12
N ILE A 370 12.57 4.68 -6.50
CA ILE A 370 11.43 4.10 -5.76
C ILE A 370 11.88 3.60 -4.39
N GLU A 371 13.04 2.93 -4.30
CA GLU A 371 13.63 2.51 -3.02
C GLU A 371 13.89 3.71 -2.12
N GLY A 372 14.40 4.81 -2.68
CA GLY A 372 14.61 6.04 -1.94
C GLY A 372 13.32 6.64 -1.41
N LYS A 373 12.28 6.73 -2.24
CA LYS A 373 10.94 7.21 -1.83
C LYS A 373 10.32 6.32 -0.75
N ALA A 374 10.43 5.00 -0.90
CA ALA A 374 9.97 4.05 0.10
C ALA A 374 10.71 4.23 1.44
N LYS A 375 12.01 4.48 1.41
CA LYS A 375 12.80 4.71 2.62
C LYS A 375 12.44 6.02 3.33
N VAL A 376 12.21 7.09 2.59
CA VAL A 376 11.70 8.35 3.14
C VAL A 376 10.33 8.15 3.80
N LEU A 377 9.43 7.39 3.16
CA LEU A 377 8.13 7.06 3.74
C LEU A 377 8.26 6.21 5.01
N GLU A 378 9.22 5.30 5.08
CA GLU A 378 9.51 4.52 6.29
C GLU A 378 9.90 5.43 7.46
N PHE A 379 10.77 6.42 7.22
CA PHE A 379 11.11 7.43 8.24
C PHE A 379 9.90 8.24 8.68
N GLN A 380 9.07 8.68 7.73
CA GLN A 380 7.84 9.41 7.99
C GLN A 380 6.87 8.60 8.87
N MET A 381 6.65 7.32 8.56
CA MET A 381 5.81 6.41 9.38
C MET A 381 6.36 6.21 10.79
N ARG A 382 7.69 6.10 10.94
CA ARG A 382 8.33 5.97 12.26
C ARG A 382 8.20 7.25 13.08
N LEU A 383 8.38 8.41 12.47
CA LEU A 383 8.21 9.71 13.12
C LEU A 383 6.75 9.93 13.56
N GLU A 384 5.78 9.61 12.70
CA GLU A 384 4.35 9.72 13.01
C GLU A 384 3.99 8.87 14.25
N ASN A 385 4.43 7.61 14.27
CA ASN A 385 4.24 6.73 15.42
C ASN A 385 4.95 7.25 16.68
N ALA A 386 6.19 7.73 16.55
CA ALA A 386 6.97 8.25 17.67
C ALA A 386 6.33 9.52 18.29
N LEU A 387 5.83 10.43 17.45
CA LEU A 387 5.07 11.62 17.87
C LEU A 387 3.81 11.24 18.64
N ARG A 388 3.01 10.29 18.13
CA ARG A 388 1.81 9.82 18.81
C ARG A 388 2.12 9.14 20.14
N MET A 389 3.18 8.32 20.19
CA MET A 389 3.60 7.67 21.42
C MET A 389 4.10 8.68 22.45
N LYS A 390 4.84 9.70 22.02
CA LYS A 390 5.31 10.80 22.89
C LYS A 390 4.14 11.62 23.44
N SER A 391 3.17 11.97 22.60
CA SER A 391 1.93 12.63 23.02
C SER A 391 1.15 11.79 24.05
N LYS A 392 0.90 10.50 23.76
CA LYS A 392 0.22 9.58 24.68
C LYS A 392 0.93 9.41 26.02
N ARG A 393 2.27 9.32 26.03
CA ARG A 393 3.05 9.22 27.28
C ARG A 393 2.88 10.49 28.13
N MET A 394 2.93 11.66 27.50
CA MET A 394 2.73 12.94 28.18
C MET A 394 1.31 13.07 28.76
N GLN A 395 0.29 12.61 28.02
CA GLN A 395 -1.09 12.55 28.48
C GLN A 395 -1.30 11.50 29.60
N SER A 396 -0.57 10.38 29.58
CA SER A 396 -0.68 9.32 30.62
C SER A 396 -0.03 9.74 31.94
N MET A 397 1.11 10.43 31.88
CA MET A 397 1.77 11.01 33.06
C MET A 397 0.87 12.01 33.80
N ALA A 398 -0.08 12.62 33.09
CA ALA A 398 -1.08 13.50 33.68
C ALA A 398 -2.21 12.78 34.44
N ALA A 399 -2.55 11.55 34.03
CA ALA A 399 -3.69 10.80 34.56
C ALA A 399 -3.30 9.95 35.79
N GLY A 400 -2.01 9.70 36.00
CA GLY A 400 -1.51 8.99 37.17
C GLY A 400 -1.49 9.89 38.41
N GLU A 401 -2.27 9.54 39.43
CA GLU A 401 -2.27 10.15 40.76
C GLU A 401 -0.92 9.92 41.48
N VAL A 402 0.10 10.72 41.21
CA VAL A 402 1.18 10.96 42.17
C VAL A 402 1.52 12.45 42.21
N GLY A 403 1.23 13.02 43.37
CA GLY A 403 1.45 14.38 43.83
C GLY A 403 2.57 15.21 43.18
N GLN A 404 2.21 16.49 43.03
CA GLN A 404 3.07 17.67 43.01
C GLN A 404 3.88 17.93 41.72
N GLY A 405 3.30 18.75 40.85
CA GLY A 405 4.03 19.93 40.33
C GLY A 405 4.44 19.96 38.87
N GLN A 406 4.22 18.92 38.05
CA GLN A 406 4.45 19.03 36.60
C GLN A 406 3.15 19.44 35.90
N GLN A 407 3.02 20.75 35.64
CA GLN A 407 1.98 21.27 34.75
C GLN A 407 2.12 20.61 33.38
N ILE A 408 1.04 20.02 32.88
CA ILE A 408 0.97 19.48 31.53
C ILE A 408 1.09 20.65 30.57
N ASP A 409 2.07 20.59 29.69
CA ASP A 409 2.13 21.52 28.56
C ASP A 409 1.14 21.06 27.49
N HIS A 410 -0.13 21.45 27.68
CA HIS A 410 -1.21 21.13 26.74
C HIS A 410 -0.93 21.67 25.32
N ASN A 411 -0.16 22.76 25.21
CA ASN A 411 0.24 23.29 23.90
C ASN A 411 1.19 22.33 23.21
N LEU A 412 2.21 21.83 23.92
CA LEU A 412 3.16 20.84 23.38
C LEU A 412 2.46 19.53 22.96
N VAL A 413 1.48 19.05 23.73
CA VAL A 413 0.68 17.87 23.35
C VAL A 413 -0.07 18.11 22.04
N GLN A 414 -0.70 19.28 21.90
CA GLN A 414 -1.42 19.66 20.68
C GLN A 414 -0.48 19.81 19.49
N GLU A 415 0.70 20.40 19.67
CA GLU A 415 1.74 20.51 18.65
C GLU A 415 2.20 19.13 18.15
N LEU A 416 2.43 18.17 19.06
CA LEU A 416 2.82 16.80 18.70
C LEU A 416 1.71 16.08 17.91
N GLU A 417 0.45 16.28 18.28
CA GLU A 417 -0.69 15.71 17.55
C GLU A 417 -0.88 16.34 16.16
N GLN A 418 -0.69 17.66 16.05
CA GLN A 418 -0.72 18.38 14.79
C GLN A 418 0.40 17.92 13.85
N ALA A 419 1.64 17.82 14.35
CA ALA A 419 2.77 17.31 13.59
C ALA A 419 2.52 15.86 13.11
N ALA A 420 1.95 15.00 13.97
CA ALA A 420 1.61 13.63 13.58
C ALA A 420 0.50 13.58 12.50
N ASN A 421 -0.47 14.48 12.54
CA ASN A 421 -1.53 14.55 11.54
C ASN A 421 -1.00 15.12 10.20
N ASP A 422 -0.13 16.13 10.22
CA ASP A 422 0.51 16.66 9.02
C ASP A 422 1.37 15.59 8.32
N LEU A 423 2.13 14.79 9.09
CA LEU A 423 2.84 13.63 8.56
C LEU A 423 1.92 12.55 7.99
N ARG A 424 0.68 12.43 8.46
CA ARG A 424 -0.26 11.43 7.93
C ARG A 424 -0.85 11.86 6.59
N GLU A 425 -1.07 13.16 6.42
CA GLU A 425 -1.76 13.72 5.25
C GLU A 425 -0.79 13.97 4.09
N ASN A 426 0.41 14.50 4.38
CA ASN A 426 1.33 15.03 3.37
C ASN A 426 2.59 14.19 3.23
N MET A 427 2.96 13.82 2.00
CA MET A 427 4.30 13.28 1.71
C MET A 427 5.32 14.39 1.93
N LYS A 428 6.28 14.16 2.83
CA LYS A 428 7.35 15.13 3.13
C LYS A 428 8.64 14.74 2.45
N SER A 429 9.47 15.71 2.10
CA SER A 429 10.83 15.42 1.67
C SER A 429 11.70 15.00 2.87
N ILE A 430 12.83 14.34 2.61
CA ILE A 430 13.78 13.96 3.68
C ILE A 430 14.29 15.18 4.46
N SER A 431 14.45 16.32 3.79
CA SER A 431 14.88 17.58 4.40
C SER A 431 13.83 18.15 5.34
N ASP A 432 12.55 18.11 4.95
CA ASP A 432 11.44 18.59 5.79
C ASP A 432 11.27 17.68 7.01
N LEU A 433 11.35 16.35 6.82
CA LEU A 433 11.31 15.39 7.93
C LEU A 433 12.42 15.66 8.95
N TYR A 434 13.63 16.00 8.50
CA TYR A 434 14.77 16.25 9.37
C TYR A 434 14.65 17.61 10.08
N ASN A 435 14.43 18.70 9.33
CA ASN A 435 14.51 20.07 9.85
C ASN A 435 13.25 20.51 10.60
N ASP A 436 12.07 20.11 10.12
CA ASP A 436 10.80 20.62 10.65
C ASP A 436 10.23 19.70 11.74
N ILE A 437 10.59 18.42 11.73
CA ILE A 437 9.98 17.41 12.60
C ILE A 437 10.99 16.70 13.50
N ALA A 438 11.94 15.95 12.93
CA ALA A 438 12.80 15.05 13.70
C ALA A 438 13.72 15.82 14.67
N ARG A 439 14.41 16.85 14.19
CA ARG A 439 15.33 17.65 15.03
C ARG A 439 14.59 18.50 16.07
N PRO A 440 13.53 19.27 15.74
CA PRO A 440 12.80 20.06 16.73
C PRO A 440 12.16 19.23 17.84
N HIS A 441 11.66 18.03 17.51
CA HIS A 441 11.06 17.13 18.49
C HIS A 441 12.04 16.16 19.16
N ARG A 442 13.36 16.31 18.91
CA ARG A 442 14.45 15.56 19.56
C ARG A 442 14.43 14.05 19.27
N PHE A 443 14.04 13.64 18.06
CA PHE A 443 14.12 12.25 17.59
C PHE A 443 15.52 11.96 17.03
N TRP A 444 16.52 11.98 17.91
CA TRP A 444 17.94 11.90 17.53
C TRP A 444 18.31 10.60 16.83
N ASP A 445 17.68 9.49 17.21
CA ASP A 445 17.86 8.19 16.58
C ASP A 445 17.50 8.25 15.09
N ILE A 446 16.33 8.81 14.76
CA ILE A 446 15.86 8.97 13.39
C ILE A 446 16.71 10.02 12.65
N CYS A 447 17.12 11.11 13.30
CA CYS A 447 18.04 12.09 12.71
C CYS A 447 19.36 11.46 12.25
N LEU A 448 19.97 10.64 13.11
CA LEU A 448 21.22 9.95 12.80
C LEU A 448 21.05 8.90 11.70
N GLU A 449 19.94 8.15 11.68
CA GLU A 449 19.60 7.22 10.61
C GLU A 449 19.38 7.94 9.26
N ILE A 450 18.71 9.10 9.26
CA ILE A 450 18.54 9.92 8.07
C ILE A 450 19.89 10.38 7.53
N ILE A 451 20.81 10.85 8.39
CA ILE A 451 22.15 11.28 7.95
C ILE A 451 22.96 10.10 7.41
N ALA A 452 22.88 8.94 8.06
CA ALA A 452 23.54 7.72 7.60
C ALA A 452 23.04 7.27 6.22
N TRP A 453 21.74 7.44 5.96
CA TRP A 453 21.11 7.05 4.70
C TRP A 453 21.29 8.09 3.58
N ALA A 454 21.13 9.38 3.86
CA ALA A 454 21.09 10.45 2.86
C ALA A 454 22.45 10.73 2.20
N ARG A 455 23.55 10.27 2.78
CA ARG A 455 24.88 10.54 2.21
C ARG A 455 25.19 9.61 1.04
N PRO A 456 25.74 10.14 -0.07
CA PRO A 456 26.02 9.33 -1.24
C PRO A 456 26.93 8.16 -0.89
N GLN A 457 26.59 6.96 -1.34
CA GLN A 457 27.57 5.87 -1.50
C GLN A 457 28.60 6.15 -2.61
N ARG A 458 28.65 7.38 -3.15
CA ARG A 458 29.50 7.75 -4.28
C ARG A 458 30.92 8.06 -3.82
N GLY A 459 31.81 7.12 -4.09
CA GLY A 459 33.26 7.36 -4.18
C GLY A 459 33.63 8.15 -5.43
N SER A 460 33.26 9.43 -5.52
CA SER A 460 33.96 10.38 -6.38
C SER A 460 35.01 11.08 -5.53
N SER A 461 36.27 10.75 -5.78
CA SER A 461 37.49 11.18 -5.11
C SER A 461 37.82 12.69 -5.23
N GLU A 462 36.84 13.53 -5.58
CA GLU A 462 37.07 14.95 -5.87
C GLU A 462 36.51 15.91 -4.80
N ASP A 463 35.63 15.46 -3.90
CA ASP A 463 35.09 16.27 -2.79
C ASP A 463 35.76 15.93 -1.44
N GLN A 464 37.08 15.73 -1.45
CA GLN A 464 37.85 15.36 -0.25
C GLN A 464 38.07 16.53 0.73
N GLU A 465 37.70 17.75 0.35
CA GLU A 465 38.06 18.99 1.06
C GLU A 465 37.20 19.35 2.29
N SER A 466 36.21 18.54 2.70
CA SER A 466 35.56 18.80 4.01
C SER A 466 34.99 17.57 4.73
N TYR A 467 35.85 16.60 5.05
CA TYR A 467 35.46 15.53 6.01
C TYR A 467 35.28 16.06 7.45
N ALA A 468 35.94 17.17 7.79
CA ALA A 468 35.86 17.80 9.12
C ALA A 468 34.49 18.47 9.35
N ASP A 469 33.97 19.28 8.41
CA ASP A 469 32.62 19.86 8.56
C ASP A 469 31.54 18.78 8.45
N ALA A 470 31.78 17.76 7.61
CA ALA A 470 30.84 16.67 7.40
C ALA A 470 30.59 15.84 8.67
N SER A 471 31.49 15.83 9.66
CA SER A 471 31.33 15.09 10.91
C SER A 471 30.83 15.93 12.09
N ALA A 472 30.79 17.27 11.96
CA ALA A 472 30.36 18.17 13.03
C ALA A 472 28.90 17.94 13.46
N VAL A 473 27.97 17.86 12.50
CA VAL A 473 26.53 17.65 12.79
C VAL A 473 26.27 16.30 13.47
N PRO A 474 26.79 15.16 12.98
CA PRO A 474 26.69 13.89 13.72
C PRO A 474 27.25 13.95 15.14
N ARG A 475 28.40 14.60 15.36
CA ARG A 475 28.98 14.75 16.72
C ARG A 475 28.06 15.52 17.65
N GLU A 476 27.48 16.64 17.17
CA GLU A 476 26.48 17.41 17.93
C GLU A 476 25.26 16.56 18.29
N LEU A 477 24.72 15.79 17.34
CA LEU A 477 23.57 14.92 17.60
C LEU A 477 23.88 13.82 18.62
N TRP A 478 25.07 13.22 18.55
CA TRP A 478 25.51 12.26 19.57
C TRP A 478 25.70 12.89 20.94
N ASP A 479 26.19 14.14 21.02
CA ASP A 479 26.20 14.90 22.27
C ASP A 479 24.77 15.07 22.81
N CYS A 480 23.80 15.44 21.96
CA CYS A 480 22.39 15.54 22.35
C CYS A 480 21.82 14.21 22.84
N VAL A 481 22.12 13.07 22.19
CA VAL A 481 21.69 11.73 22.65
C VAL A 481 22.15 11.47 24.09
N ILE A 482 23.43 11.72 24.36
CA ILE A 482 24.01 11.46 25.68
C ILE A 482 23.45 12.45 26.71
N ILE A 483 23.35 13.74 26.37
CA ILE A 483 22.80 14.78 27.25
C ILE A 483 21.35 14.46 27.63
N ASP A 484 20.52 14.04 26.68
CA ASP A 484 19.11 13.71 26.93
C ASP A 484 18.96 12.50 27.83
N ALA A 485 19.78 11.46 27.62
CA ALA A 485 19.81 10.28 28.49
C ALA A 485 20.25 10.64 29.93
N VAL A 486 21.23 11.53 30.06
CA VAL A 486 21.67 12.05 31.37
C VAL A 486 20.55 12.86 32.03
N GLN A 487 19.91 13.75 31.28
CA GLN A 487 18.85 14.61 31.80
C GLN A 487 17.61 13.81 32.22
N ASP A 488 17.27 12.73 31.52
CA ASP A 488 16.19 11.83 31.90
C ASP A 488 16.44 11.24 33.30
N VAL A 489 17.66 10.77 33.57
CA VAL A 489 18.05 10.27 34.91
C VAL A 489 17.98 11.38 35.95
N LEU A 490 18.54 12.55 35.66
CA LEU A 490 18.58 13.69 36.60
C LEU A 490 17.19 14.29 36.89
N SER A 491 16.21 14.07 36.02
CA SER A 491 14.84 14.58 36.21
C SER A 491 13.99 13.74 37.17
N ARG A 492 14.45 12.55 37.55
CA ARG A 492 13.71 11.63 38.44
C ARG A 492 13.81 12.11 39.89
N ALA A 493 12.71 12.67 40.41
CA ALA A 493 12.64 13.18 41.77
C ALA A 493 12.88 12.07 42.82
N ASN A 494 13.53 12.44 43.94
CA ASN A 494 13.75 11.61 45.13
C ASN A 494 14.80 10.48 45.02
N GLU A 495 15.63 10.45 43.98
CA GLU A 495 16.74 9.49 43.86
C GLU A 495 18.10 10.19 44.06
N THR A 496 18.99 9.59 44.86
CA THR A 496 20.41 9.96 44.82
C THR A 496 21.00 9.43 43.52
N HIS A 497 21.29 10.32 42.57
CA HIS A 497 21.83 9.91 41.28
C HIS A 497 23.32 9.55 41.43
N THR A 498 23.66 8.30 41.13
CA THR A 498 25.05 7.84 41.15
C THR A 498 25.65 8.03 39.76
N ARG A 499 26.95 8.31 39.69
CA ARG A 499 27.64 8.45 38.39
C ARG A 499 27.51 7.19 37.55
N ARG A 500 27.50 6.01 38.19
CA ARG A 500 27.23 4.72 37.55
C ARG A 500 25.88 4.70 36.82
N ALA A 501 24.80 5.12 37.47
CA ALA A 501 23.47 5.14 36.84
C ALA A 501 23.42 6.07 35.61
N ILE A 502 24.08 7.23 35.70
CA ILE A 502 24.13 8.20 34.60
C ILE A 502 24.93 7.64 33.41
N VAL A 503 26.11 7.07 33.68
CA VAL A 503 26.93 6.43 32.64
C VAL A 503 26.21 5.23 32.02
N ALA A 504 25.51 4.42 32.83
CA ALA A 504 24.72 3.29 32.33
C ALA A 504 23.59 3.74 31.39
N ALA A 505 22.88 4.82 31.73
CA ALA A 505 21.83 5.38 30.85
C ALA A 505 22.41 5.93 29.54
N ALA A 506 23.52 6.66 29.61
CA ALA A 506 24.24 7.13 28.41
C ALA A 506 24.70 5.96 27.52
N CYS A 507 25.29 4.92 28.12
CA CYS A 507 25.72 3.72 27.41
C CYS A 507 24.53 2.98 26.79
N ALA A 508 23.41 2.85 27.50
CA ALA A 508 22.20 2.21 26.98
C ALA A 508 21.65 2.97 25.76
N ALA A 509 21.59 4.30 25.81
CA ALA A 509 21.15 5.13 24.69
C ALA A 509 22.06 4.98 23.46
N VAL A 510 23.39 4.96 23.68
CA VAL A 510 24.36 4.75 22.59
C VAL A 510 24.22 3.34 22.00
N ALA A 511 24.16 2.31 22.84
CA ALA A 511 24.04 0.93 22.41
C ALA A 511 22.71 0.60 21.71
N GLU A 512 21.65 1.40 21.93
CA GLU A 512 20.38 1.27 21.22
C GLU A 512 20.44 1.85 19.79
N ILE A 513 21.10 2.99 19.61
CA ILE A 513 21.09 3.74 18.35
C ILE A 513 22.24 3.31 17.42
N ALA A 514 23.44 3.13 17.97
CA ALA A 514 24.66 2.91 17.18
C ALA A 514 24.57 1.69 16.24
N PRO A 515 23.98 0.54 16.62
CA PRO A 515 23.84 -0.60 15.70
C PRO A 515 22.94 -0.32 14.49
N LYS A 516 22.03 0.67 14.56
CA LYS A 516 21.11 1.04 13.46
C LYS A 516 21.84 1.85 12.38
N VAL A 517 22.82 2.66 12.78
CA VAL A 517 23.61 3.52 11.89
C VAL A 517 24.95 2.90 11.48
N PHE A 518 25.40 1.86 12.18
CA PHE A 518 26.60 1.10 11.84
C PHE A 518 26.35 0.20 10.63
N THR A 519 27.00 0.53 9.51
CA THR A 519 26.91 -0.14 8.21
C THR A 519 28.18 -0.95 7.91
N GLU A 520 28.21 -1.66 6.78
CA GLU A 520 29.41 -2.37 6.32
C GLU A 520 30.48 -1.42 5.76
N SER A 521 30.09 -0.19 5.38
CA SER A 521 31.01 0.82 4.85
C SER A 521 31.75 1.54 5.96
N ALA A 522 33.07 1.32 6.05
CA ALA A 522 33.92 1.96 7.06
C ALA A 522 33.89 3.49 6.99
N ALA A 523 33.80 4.08 5.79
CA ALA A 523 33.75 5.54 5.61
C ALA A 523 32.43 6.14 6.11
N ASN A 524 31.30 5.45 5.88
CA ASN A 524 30.00 5.89 6.39
C ASN A 524 29.93 5.78 7.91
N ASN A 525 30.60 4.77 8.49
CA ASN A 525 30.63 4.57 9.93
C ASN A 525 31.37 5.70 10.66
N GLU A 526 32.52 6.16 10.15
CA GLU A 526 33.25 7.27 10.78
C GLU A 526 32.44 8.58 10.81
N ILE A 527 31.51 8.74 9.87
CA ILE A 527 30.62 9.89 9.74
C ILE A 527 29.37 9.75 10.62
N ALA A 528 28.60 8.68 10.43
CA ALA A 528 27.31 8.50 11.11
C ALA A 528 27.48 8.09 12.57
N PHE A 529 28.59 7.40 12.87
CA PHE A 529 28.98 7.01 14.22
C PHE A 529 30.43 7.41 14.49
N PRO A 530 30.69 8.72 14.78
CA PRO A 530 32.02 9.24 15.06
C PRO A 530 32.57 8.65 16.38
N MET A 531 33.11 7.43 16.28
CA MET A 531 33.36 6.55 17.41
C MET A 531 34.36 7.12 18.40
N CYS A 532 35.41 7.81 17.92
CA CYS A 532 36.35 8.51 18.78
C CYS A 532 35.67 9.58 19.63
N HIS A 533 34.75 10.35 19.04
CA HIS A 533 34.02 11.40 19.74
C HIS A 533 33.09 10.81 20.81
N VAL A 534 32.25 9.85 20.42
CA VAL A 534 31.30 9.20 21.34
C VAL A 534 32.03 8.50 22.49
N THR A 535 33.09 7.74 22.19
CA THR A 535 33.90 7.07 23.22
C THR A 535 34.49 8.09 24.19
N CYS A 536 35.08 9.18 23.68
CA CYS A 536 35.66 10.21 24.54
C CYS A 536 34.61 10.92 25.39
N ARG A 537 33.40 11.17 24.87
CA ARG A 537 32.28 11.73 25.66
C ARG A 537 31.85 10.80 26.79
N LEU A 538 31.71 9.51 26.53
CA LEU A 538 31.37 8.54 27.57
C LEU A 538 32.47 8.43 28.64
N GLU A 539 33.74 8.44 28.23
CA GLU A 539 34.87 8.37 29.16
C GLU A 539 35.03 9.64 29.99
N THR A 540 34.81 10.82 29.40
CA THR A 540 34.83 12.11 30.11
C THR A 540 33.60 12.29 31.02
N LEU A 541 32.45 11.73 30.65
CA LEU A 541 31.27 11.62 31.51
C LEU A 541 31.57 10.74 32.73
N ALA A 542 32.17 9.56 32.53
CA ALA A 542 32.51 8.65 33.62
C ALA A 542 33.65 9.15 34.51
N SER A 543 34.56 9.98 33.99
CA SER A 543 35.62 10.60 34.78
C SER A 543 35.16 11.85 35.56
N GLY A 544 33.96 12.37 35.24
CA GLY A 544 33.40 13.61 35.78
C GLY A 544 33.99 14.88 35.17
N GLN A 545 34.67 14.78 34.03
CA GLN A 545 35.36 15.89 33.38
C GLN A 545 34.54 16.56 32.27
N TRP A 546 33.40 15.99 31.89
CA TRP A 546 32.50 16.63 30.93
C TRP A 546 31.57 17.65 31.62
N GLY A 547 31.66 18.91 31.19
CA GLY A 547 31.05 20.06 31.86
C GLY A 547 29.52 20.05 31.99
N VAL A 548 28.84 19.14 31.28
CA VAL A 548 27.37 18.94 31.39
C VAL A 548 26.95 18.56 32.82
N MET A 549 27.84 17.96 33.61
CA MET A 549 27.55 17.52 34.99
C MET A 549 27.81 18.56 36.08
N LEU A 550 28.50 19.68 35.77
CA LEU A 550 29.10 20.55 36.79
C LEU A 550 28.10 21.35 37.65
N ASN A 551 26.82 21.38 37.28
CA ASN A 551 25.83 22.26 37.92
C ASN A 551 24.75 21.53 38.73
N SER A 552 24.81 20.20 38.88
CA SER A 552 23.81 19.47 39.67
C SER A 552 24.36 19.07 41.05
N PRO A 553 23.93 19.72 42.15
CA PRO A 553 24.42 19.43 43.51
C PRO A 553 23.96 18.06 44.06
N SER A 554 23.25 17.25 43.28
CA SER A 554 22.64 15.97 43.68
C SER A 554 23.40 14.71 43.26
N VAL A 555 24.52 14.83 42.54
CA VAL A 555 25.29 13.67 42.05
C VAL A 555 26.26 13.19 43.11
N ASN A 556 26.10 11.95 43.56
CA ASN A 556 27.05 11.33 44.48
C ASN A 556 28.31 10.88 43.73
N GLU A 557 29.43 11.59 43.93
CA GLU A 557 30.71 11.28 43.28
C GLU A 557 31.42 10.04 43.83
N SER A 558 30.91 9.47 44.93
CA SER A 558 31.54 8.37 45.65
C SER A 558 31.48 7.03 44.89
N GLU A 559 30.44 6.82 44.07
CA GLU A 559 30.31 5.62 43.23
C GLU A 559 30.80 5.91 41.80
N GLN A 560 32.00 5.40 41.49
CA GLN A 560 32.56 5.49 40.14
C GLN A 560 31.90 4.47 39.21
N ALA A 561 31.73 4.82 37.93
CA ALA A 561 31.27 3.87 36.92
C ALA A 561 32.31 2.77 36.73
N GLU A 562 31.87 1.53 36.48
CA GLU A 562 32.81 0.43 36.24
C GLU A 562 33.60 0.72 34.96
N ASP A 563 34.86 0.31 34.94
CA ASP A 563 35.75 0.57 33.80
C ASP A 563 35.36 -0.26 32.56
N ASP A 564 34.60 -1.34 32.74
CA ASP A 564 34.17 -2.25 31.67
C ASP A 564 32.89 -1.77 30.95
N ASP A 565 32.04 -0.96 31.60
CA ASP A 565 30.72 -0.56 31.09
C ASP A 565 30.79 0.11 29.70
N ILE A 566 31.76 1.01 29.52
CA ILE A 566 31.93 1.77 28.26
C ILE A 566 32.48 0.87 27.16
N ALA A 567 33.47 0.02 27.47
CA ALA A 567 34.03 -0.91 26.51
C ALA A 567 32.98 -1.89 25.99
N ASP A 568 32.16 -2.45 26.89
CA ASP A 568 31.09 -3.37 26.55
C ASP A 568 29.99 -2.66 25.74
N CYS A 569 29.63 -1.42 26.10
CA CYS A 569 28.73 -0.57 25.31
C CYS A 569 29.24 -0.35 23.88
N MET A 570 30.52 0.03 23.71
CA MET A 570 31.09 0.27 22.39
C MET A 570 31.16 -1.00 21.56
N LEU A 571 31.47 -2.16 22.16
CA LEU A 571 31.45 -3.45 21.48
C LEU A 571 30.03 -3.84 21.04
N GLN A 572 29.03 -3.64 21.90
CA GLN A 572 27.61 -3.85 21.55
C GLN A 572 27.19 -2.94 20.39
N SER A 573 27.60 -1.68 20.43
CA SER A 573 27.31 -0.65 19.41
C SER A 573 27.75 -1.04 17.99
N VAL A 574 28.80 -1.84 17.87
CA VAL A 574 29.35 -2.33 16.58
C VAL A 574 29.15 -3.83 16.37
N ARG A 575 28.17 -4.43 17.05
CA ARG A 575 27.80 -5.86 16.91
C ARG A 575 28.98 -6.81 17.16
N GLY A 576 29.85 -6.47 18.11
CA GLY A 576 31.01 -7.27 18.51
C GLY A 576 32.27 -7.09 17.65
N ASN A 577 32.26 -6.18 16.66
CA ASN A 577 33.43 -5.90 15.84
C ASN A 577 34.52 -5.16 16.66
N CYS A 578 35.54 -5.88 17.12
CA CYS A 578 36.60 -5.34 17.98
C CYS A 578 37.52 -4.28 17.31
N PRO A 579 38.00 -4.47 16.05
CA PRO A 579 38.95 -3.52 15.44
C PRO A 579 38.52 -2.05 15.39
N PRO A 580 37.28 -1.68 15.01
CA PRO A 580 36.83 -0.28 15.05
C PRO A 580 36.94 0.36 16.44
N VAL A 581 36.53 -0.36 17.49
CA VAL A 581 36.58 0.12 18.88
C VAL A 581 38.02 0.28 19.34
N GLN A 582 38.88 -0.70 19.01
CA GLN A 582 40.31 -0.61 19.33
C GLN A 582 40.96 0.60 18.64
N ARG A 583 40.66 0.86 17.36
CA ARG A 583 41.19 2.04 16.65
C ARG A 583 40.71 3.34 17.29
N ALA A 584 39.49 3.39 17.81
CA ALA A 584 39.00 4.56 18.52
C ALA A 584 39.83 4.83 19.78
N TYR A 585 40.06 3.82 20.61
CA TYR A 585 40.93 3.93 21.80
C TYR A 585 42.39 4.24 21.43
N ASP A 586 42.94 3.64 20.38
CA ASP A 586 44.29 3.94 19.89
C ASP A 586 44.44 5.41 19.49
N ARG A 587 43.48 5.96 18.72
CA ARG A 587 43.47 7.37 18.34
C ARG A 587 43.37 8.29 19.56
N LEU A 588 42.53 7.98 20.54
CA LEU A 588 42.37 8.79 21.76
C LEU A 588 43.61 8.74 22.65
N LEU A 589 44.24 7.57 22.82
CA LEU A 589 45.45 7.44 23.63
C LEU A 589 46.66 8.10 22.96
N ALA A 590 46.73 8.08 21.62
CA ALA A 590 47.75 8.75 20.82
C ALA A 590 47.57 10.27 20.68
N ALA A 591 46.46 10.84 21.18
CA ALA A 591 46.12 12.27 21.02
C ALA A 591 47.13 13.24 21.68
N GLU A 592 47.97 12.77 22.60
CA GLU A 592 49.06 13.56 23.19
C GLU A 592 50.22 13.80 22.20
N HIS A 593 50.42 12.89 21.25
CA HIS A 593 51.57 12.90 20.32
C HIS A 593 51.19 13.35 18.92
N ARG A 594 49.92 13.18 18.53
CA ARG A 594 49.38 13.72 17.29
C ARG A 594 48.77 15.07 17.61
N ARG A 595 49.11 16.11 16.83
CA ARG A 595 48.22 17.27 16.67
C ARG A 595 46.94 16.76 16.01
N MET A 596 46.08 16.08 16.77
CA MET A 596 44.67 15.97 16.42
C MET A 596 44.24 17.41 16.21
N HIS A 597 43.80 17.76 15.00
CA HIS A 597 43.44 19.15 14.71
C HIS A 597 42.45 19.61 15.78
N ASP A 598 42.72 20.75 16.43
CA ASP A 598 41.93 21.30 17.53
C ASP A 598 40.42 21.39 17.18
N GLU A 599 40.09 21.40 15.89
CA GLU A 599 38.74 21.42 15.32
C GLU A 599 37.94 20.11 15.49
N GLU A 600 38.59 18.93 15.60
CA GLU A 600 37.86 17.64 15.62
C GLU A 600 37.38 17.20 16.99
N ILE A 601 38.08 17.61 18.05
CA ILE A 601 37.82 17.18 19.43
C ILE A 601 37.47 18.37 20.35
N GLY A 602 37.73 19.61 19.95
CA GLY A 602 37.46 20.78 20.77
C GLY A 602 38.43 20.92 21.95
N GLU A 603 38.77 22.16 22.29
CA GLU A 603 39.84 22.46 23.27
C GLU A 603 39.60 21.84 24.66
N GLU A 604 38.35 21.75 25.10
CA GLU A 604 38.00 21.21 26.42
C GLU A 604 38.23 19.70 26.52
N MET A 605 37.84 18.93 25.50
CA MET A 605 38.12 17.49 25.47
C MET A 605 39.62 17.25 25.27
N HIS A 606 40.30 18.09 24.49
CA HIS A 606 41.75 17.98 24.34
C HIS A 606 42.46 18.14 25.70
N LYS A 607 42.05 19.12 26.52
CA LYS A 607 42.55 19.26 27.90
C LYS A 607 42.22 18.06 28.77
N ALA A 608 41.01 17.50 28.66
CA ALA A 608 40.62 16.30 29.42
C ALA A 608 41.46 15.07 29.04
N LEU A 609 41.80 14.89 27.77
CA LEU A 609 42.62 13.77 27.25
C LEU A 609 44.06 13.76 27.80
N HIS A 610 44.58 14.90 28.24
CA HIS A 610 45.87 15.01 28.91
C HIS A 610 45.80 14.60 30.40
N SER A 611 44.61 14.40 30.95
CA SER A 611 44.45 13.95 32.33
C SER A 611 44.93 12.51 32.50
N THR A 612 45.90 12.30 33.39
CA THR A 612 46.39 10.97 33.78
C THR A 612 45.26 10.05 34.25
N LYS A 613 44.26 10.60 34.94
CA LYS A 613 43.07 9.86 35.42
C LYS A 613 42.26 9.29 34.25
N LEU A 614 41.98 10.11 33.24
CA LEU A 614 41.22 9.69 32.06
C LEU A 614 42.00 8.68 31.21
N ARG A 615 43.32 8.88 31.04
CA ARG A 615 44.20 7.97 30.29
C ARG A 615 44.26 6.58 30.92
N LEU A 616 44.37 6.49 32.24
CA LEU A 616 44.36 5.20 32.94
C LEU A 616 43.01 4.48 32.80
N ARG A 617 41.89 5.21 32.85
CA ARG A 617 40.57 4.64 32.60
C ARG A 617 40.43 4.11 31.17
N MET A 618 40.80 4.90 30.17
CA MET A 618 40.78 4.47 28.77
C MET A 618 41.66 3.24 28.52
N LEU A 619 42.79 3.10 29.22
CA LEU A 619 43.62 1.88 29.16
C LEU A 619 42.93 0.65 29.75
N ARG A 620 42.13 0.81 30.83
CA ARG A 620 41.30 -0.29 31.37
C ARG A 620 40.20 -0.69 30.40
N SER A 621 39.49 0.27 29.83
CA SER A 621 38.49 0.01 28.79
C SER A 621 39.10 -0.65 27.55
N ALA A 622 40.29 -0.20 27.11
CA ALA A 622 41.02 -0.82 26.01
C ALA A 622 41.44 -2.26 26.34
N LEU A 623 41.89 -2.54 27.58
CA LEU A 623 42.22 -3.90 28.02
C LEU A 623 41.00 -4.82 27.94
N ARG A 624 39.81 -4.34 28.32
CA ARG A 624 38.55 -5.06 28.16
C ARG A 624 38.23 -5.39 26.69
N VAL A 625 38.41 -4.43 25.78
CA VAL A 625 38.27 -4.65 24.33
C VAL A 625 39.25 -5.70 23.82
N MET A 626 40.52 -5.66 24.27
CA MET A 626 41.52 -6.65 23.87
C MET A 626 41.21 -8.05 24.42
N HIS A 627 40.63 -8.16 25.62
CA HIS A 627 40.12 -9.43 26.15
C HIS A 627 38.95 -9.98 25.33
N ALA A 628 38.02 -9.13 24.90
CA ALA A 628 36.94 -9.53 24.01
C ALA A 628 37.49 -9.99 22.64
N TRP A 629 38.50 -9.31 22.12
CA TRP A 629 39.17 -9.68 20.86
C TRP A 629 39.93 -11.02 20.99
N ASP A 630 40.58 -11.28 22.12
CA ASP A 630 41.19 -12.57 22.46
C ASP A 630 40.15 -13.68 22.51
N ALA A 631 39.03 -13.47 23.19
CA ALA A 631 37.93 -14.44 23.23
C ALA A 631 37.34 -14.73 21.83
N ALA A 632 37.15 -13.69 21.00
CA ALA A 632 36.63 -13.82 19.65
C ALA A 632 37.60 -14.56 18.71
N THR A 633 38.91 -14.40 18.91
CA THR A 633 39.95 -15.04 18.08
C THR A 633 40.39 -16.42 18.59
N GLY A 634 40.26 -16.68 19.90
CA GLY A 634 40.62 -17.93 20.56
C GLY A 634 39.56 -19.03 20.50
N GLY A 635 38.32 -18.72 20.08
CA GLY A 635 37.18 -19.65 20.05
C GLY A 635 37.17 -20.74 18.97
N SER A 636 38.15 -20.81 18.05
CA SER A 636 38.21 -21.84 16.98
C SER A 636 38.81 -23.19 17.43
N GLY A 637 38.64 -23.56 18.70
CA GLY A 637 39.18 -24.80 19.26
C GLY A 637 38.31 -26.05 19.07
N ASN A 638 37.04 -25.95 18.63
CA ASN A 638 36.22 -27.14 18.36
C ASN A 638 35.01 -26.82 17.46
N GLY A 639 34.96 -27.44 16.27
CA GLY A 639 33.72 -27.78 15.57
C GLY A 639 33.11 -26.77 14.59
N PHE A 640 33.80 -26.46 13.48
CA PHE A 640 33.12 -26.11 12.22
C PHE A 640 33.69 -26.97 11.09
N SER A 641 33.06 -28.13 10.88
CA SER A 641 33.25 -28.94 9.67
C SER A 641 32.57 -28.22 8.51
N SER A 642 33.30 -27.36 7.79
CA SER A 642 32.92 -26.99 6.42
C SER A 642 33.45 -28.04 5.45
N GLY A 643 32.60 -28.38 4.49
CA GLY A 643 32.73 -29.53 3.61
C GLY A 643 34.00 -29.58 2.77
N VAL A 644 34.29 -30.82 2.39
CA VAL A 644 35.31 -31.27 1.42
C VAL A 644 35.40 -30.34 0.21
N GLY A 645 36.55 -29.67 0.05
CA GLY A 645 36.85 -28.82 -1.09
C GLY A 645 38.27 -28.23 -1.07
N ASP A 646 39.21 -28.98 -1.63
CA ASP A 646 40.50 -28.55 -2.24
C ASP A 646 41.62 -27.97 -1.33
N ASP A 647 42.59 -28.82 -0.99
CA ASP A 647 43.72 -28.62 -0.05
C ASP A 647 44.85 -27.69 -0.53
N ARG A 648 44.65 -26.84 -1.56
CA ARG A 648 45.73 -25.99 -2.11
C ARG A 648 45.75 -24.54 -1.61
N ASN A 649 44.70 -24.07 -0.92
CA ASN A 649 44.61 -22.68 -0.41
C ASN A 649 44.81 -22.53 1.11
N ASN A 650 45.10 -23.61 1.84
CA ASN A 650 45.15 -23.61 3.31
C ASN A 650 46.41 -22.94 3.90
N PHE A 651 47.51 -22.89 3.14
CA PHE A 651 48.79 -22.31 3.59
C PHE A 651 48.72 -20.76 3.69
N ASP A 652 48.04 -20.12 2.75
CA ASP A 652 47.94 -18.65 2.68
C ASP A 652 46.97 -18.10 3.74
N TYR A 653 45.96 -18.89 4.11
CA TYR A 653 44.99 -18.54 5.15
C TYR A 653 45.57 -18.63 6.57
N SER A 654 46.43 -19.62 6.83
CA SER A 654 47.12 -19.77 8.11
C SER A 654 48.14 -18.64 8.36
N SER A 655 48.86 -18.22 7.30
CA SER A 655 49.82 -17.11 7.35
C SER A 655 49.16 -15.75 7.63
N ARG A 656 48.01 -15.46 7.01
CA ARG A 656 47.25 -14.22 7.27
C ARG A 656 46.70 -14.16 8.70
N LYS A 657 46.25 -15.29 9.25
CA LYS A 657 45.81 -15.39 10.65
C LYS A 657 46.97 -15.17 11.64
N SER A 658 48.14 -15.75 11.38
CA SER A 658 49.33 -15.51 12.23
C SER A 658 49.80 -14.06 12.17
N PHE A 659 49.78 -13.43 10.99
CA PHE A 659 50.15 -12.02 10.84
C PHE A 659 49.17 -11.09 11.57
N ALA A 660 47.87 -11.36 11.47
CA ALA A 660 46.85 -10.60 12.18
C ALA A 660 47.00 -10.73 13.71
N ARG A 661 47.28 -11.93 14.23
CA ARG A 661 47.54 -12.15 15.66
C ARG A 661 48.81 -11.44 16.14
N ALA A 662 49.89 -11.48 15.35
CA ALA A 662 51.11 -10.74 15.68
C ALA A 662 50.87 -9.23 15.76
N SER A 663 50.14 -8.66 14.80
CA SER A 663 49.75 -7.24 14.83
C SER A 663 48.91 -6.88 16.06
N ILE A 664 48.02 -7.77 16.50
CA ILE A 664 47.24 -7.57 17.74
C ILE A 664 48.18 -7.59 18.97
N GLY A 665 49.15 -8.52 19.00
CA GLY A 665 50.17 -8.57 20.04
C GLY A 665 51.00 -7.28 20.13
N ASP A 666 51.39 -6.71 18.98
CA ASP A 666 52.13 -5.44 18.92
C ASP A 666 51.32 -4.27 19.49
N ILE A 667 50.00 -4.23 19.23
CA ILE A 667 49.10 -3.22 19.81
C ILE A 667 49.07 -3.35 21.34
N CYS A 668 49.00 -4.55 21.89
CA CYS A 668 49.05 -4.77 23.34
C CYS A 668 50.38 -4.29 23.93
N LEU A 669 51.51 -4.55 23.27
CA LEU A 669 52.81 -4.03 23.70
C LEU A 669 52.86 -2.50 23.65
N ALA A 670 52.21 -1.87 22.66
CA ALA A 670 52.10 -0.41 22.61
C ALA A 670 51.31 0.14 23.82
N TYR A 671 50.16 -0.44 24.17
CA TYR A 671 49.40 -0.05 25.37
C TYR A 671 50.17 -0.30 26.67
N SER A 672 50.99 -1.35 26.73
CA SER A 672 51.90 -1.56 27.87
C SER A 672 52.93 -0.43 28.02
N ARG A 673 53.51 0.06 26.92
CA ARG A 673 54.43 1.22 26.96
C ARG A 673 53.74 2.48 27.46
N VAL A 674 52.55 2.80 26.94
CA VAL A 674 51.76 3.95 27.40
C VAL A 674 51.42 3.82 28.90
N SER A 675 51.09 2.61 29.37
CA SER A 675 50.84 2.35 30.79
C SER A 675 52.08 2.61 31.66
N LYS A 676 53.28 2.25 31.18
CA LYS A 676 54.56 2.49 31.88
C LYS A 676 54.92 3.98 31.94
N GLU A 677 54.65 4.73 30.88
CA GLU A 677 54.88 6.18 30.84
C GLU A 677 54.05 6.92 31.90
N LEU A 678 52.81 6.46 32.15
CA LEU A 678 51.92 7.05 33.15
C LEU A 678 52.29 6.73 34.61
N VAL A 679 53.23 5.80 34.87
CA VAL A 679 53.69 5.46 36.24
C VAL A 679 54.31 6.68 36.94
N GLY A 680 55.02 7.54 36.20
CA GLY A 680 55.67 8.73 36.76
C GLY A 680 54.72 9.90 37.04
N ALA A 681 53.55 9.92 36.39
CA ALA A 681 52.59 11.03 36.47
C ALA A 681 51.38 10.73 37.38
N SER A 682 51.14 9.47 37.74
CA SER A 682 50.01 9.06 38.58
C SER A 682 50.33 9.15 40.08
N HIS A 683 49.38 9.63 40.88
CA HIS A 683 49.45 9.56 42.34
C HIS A 683 49.36 8.10 42.86
N GLU A 684 48.73 7.20 42.11
CA GLU A 684 48.63 5.77 42.39
C GLU A 684 49.55 4.99 41.45
N GLN A 685 50.80 4.75 41.87
CA GLN A 685 51.81 4.11 41.01
C GLN A 685 51.54 2.61 40.74
N ASN A 686 50.65 1.96 41.48
CA ASN A 686 50.39 0.52 41.35
C ASN A 686 49.48 0.21 40.16
N VAL A 687 48.46 1.04 39.91
CA VAL A 687 47.48 0.85 38.84
C VAL A 687 48.12 0.79 37.44
N PRO A 688 48.99 1.74 37.03
CA PRO A 688 49.59 1.71 35.71
C PRO A 688 50.56 0.52 35.54
N LYS A 689 51.21 0.08 36.62
CA LYS A 689 52.09 -1.11 36.62
C LYS A 689 51.29 -2.40 36.38
N GLU A 690 50.15 -2.55 37.04
CA GLU A 690 49.26 -3.70 36.86
C GLU A 690 48.73 -3.79 35.42
N LEU A 691 48.34 -2.65 34.84
CA LEU A 691 47.89 -2.59 33.44
C LEU A 691 48.99 -2.95 32.45
N ALA A 692 50.21 -2.44 32.66
CA ALA A 692 51.36 -2.78 31.81
C ALA A 692 51.62 -4.29 31.78
N VAL A 693 51.56 -4.95 32.94
CA VAL A 693 51.73 -6.41 33.07
C VAL A 693 50.56 -7.16 32.43
N ALA A 694 49.33 -6.68 32.58
CA ALA A 694 48.16 -7.31 31.97
C ALA A 694 48.24 -7.30 30.42
N PHE A 695 48.63 -6.17 29.84
CA PHE A 695 48.85 -6.05 28.40
C PHE A 695 50.00 -6.92 27.89
N GLU A 696 51.11 -7.03 28.63
CA GLU A 696 52.22 -7.93 28.28
C GLU A 696 51.77 -9.40 28.26
N ARG A 697 51.02 -9.85 29.28
CA ARG A 697 50.46 -11.21 29.30
C ARG A 697 49.51 -11.48 28.14
N LEU A 698 48.77 -10.47 27.72
CA LEU A 698 47.84 -10.57 26.60
C LEU A 698 48.59 -10.59 25.27
N ALA A 699 49.64 -9.76 25.11
CA ALA A 699 50.55 -9.79 23.97
C ALA A 699 51.20 -11.18 23.81
N ASP A 700 51.72 -11.76 24.90
CA ASP A 700 52.33 -13.10 24.90
C ASP A 700 51.35 -14.18 24.42
N ARG A 701 50.04 -14.04 24.67
CA ARG A 701 49.02 -14.99 24.19
C ARG A 701 48.73 -14.84 22.70
N PHE A 702 48.90 -13.66 22.13
CA PHE A 702 48.71 -13.40 20.70
C PHE A 702 49.95 -13.73 19.87
N LEU A 703 51.15 -13.57 20.44
CA LEU A 703 52.43 -13.84 19.81
C LEU A 703 52.84 -15.31 19.85
N ARG A 704 52.19 -16.12 20.71
CA ARG A 704 52.24 -17.59 20.70
C ARG A 704 51.12 -18.13 19.82
#